data_AF-A0A239MKY4-F1
#
_entry.id   AF-A0A239MKY4-F1
#
_cell.length_a   1.000
_cell.length_b   1.000
_cell.length_c   1.000
_cell.angle_alpha   90.00
_cell.angle_beta   90.00
_cell.angle_gamma   90.00
#
_symmetry.space_group_name_H-M   'P 1'
#
loop_
_entity.id
_entity.type
_entity.pdbx_description
1 polymer ?
#
loop_
_entity_poly.entity_id
_entity_poly.type
_entity_poly.pdbx_seq_one_letter_code
_entity_poly.pdbx_strand_id
1 'polypeptide(L)'
;MIALMWVLAVLYLFGGLNDAFLDLVFYVKPLRRLIGQGRENPTCEEAELHGIPEKRIAIMVPAWDESAVIGAMLESTCDRLEYENYDIFVGTYPNDEATQMEVARAAFDRKHIHRVVCPNDGPTSKADCLNWIVETIKLRERESGERYEIFCLQDAEDVVHPLTLKVFNRFVPEYDLVQLPVIPYERSLNKLTGGTYLDEFAEVHLKGLTSRLAVGGMVPSAGVGTAFSRAACDELAEQTNHILFPPVSLTEDYDFSFRLFRNARKSGIAEVWVDRTDAKGRYIKELVAIREFFPAIFGDAVRQKQRWMLGIAFQGAQKLGWGTGWRERYMLMRDRIGVLTSILNLGAAFIFFELCFNIGWGLAHHLTWSQSLPPYYPHHALSLMIDANLILLVNRIFQRARCVGQIASRRQMLLAPVRIVWSNIIDFYCTYHAIRRFTHSIYSGKPLKWLKTAHEFPNVEALLQRHRPLGDLLLEHRFISPVQLRKALGIQSRTTDRNMPLGQILLAESAITKDQLLMVLNLQRQSRAAMNEATGADARAAFPASHLAEMDLSADLPSGLRTIYTESVQSVVPAAVEIPMQPAAAPAATFTTVAPARLASGEIKIFPVATPAPPAHPPEFVHAAPPTEPAAVPVVAMPTVAKPAAQRPVTSVKPPTPVVISMQPPAPAPAQSNASREHLRNPRTAVTRIVPAAPIGKRFSVLHSVASKWTPTMQSRRFVVAIGTRPEAIKLAPVIRELRLRAEIMKEPDPVFVCATGQHMDMVSDALSLFGVRVDRNLALMTPGQSLAAISARVLTAFETVLAEIRPEWVIVQGDTATTAMAGLAAFYAGCKIAHIEAGLRTNDLRNPFPEEFNRRMVGIFATVHFAATPMARQNLLREGVAPRTIVVTGNTGIDALRRNAQRLGISLQGQPANSAIGTRPLRVLVTAHRRENLEQGIENLCRAIRALAANHPGRYQFVWPLHPNPQVGERARHFLRETSGVALTGPASYDRLLELLNDCDLVMTDSGGIQEEAPSFGKPVLILRETTERPEGVEAGVAWLVGTEPTRIVAAVERLTLSLQQLRPKANPYGDGHAAGRIADFFAGLPVQEFGANLDSFERAGENPRLAVAART
;
A
#
# COMPACT_ATOMS: atom_id res chain seq x y z
N MET A 1 -32.56 -26.92 -33.89
CA MET A 1 -32.47 -25.46 -34.05
C MET A 1 -33.77 -24.74 -33.66
N ILE A 2 -34.84 -24.77 -34.47
CA ILE A 2 -36.08 -23.99 -34.24
C ILE A 2 -36.64 -24.06 -32.80
N ALA A 3 -36.69 -25.24 -32.17
CA ALA A 3 -37.16 -25.38 -30.78
C ALA A 3 -36.30 -24.61 -29.74
N LEU A 4 -34.97 -24.53 -29.95
CA LEU A 4 -34.09 -23.71 -29.11
C LEU A 4 -34.35 -22.21 -29.32
N MET A 5 -34.67 -21.81 -30.55
CA MET A 5 -34.97 -20.41 -30.88
C MET A 5 -36.30 -19.96 -30.26
N TRP A 6 -37.31 -20.83 -30.24
CA TRP A 6 -38.53 -20.63 -29.44
C TRP A 6 -38.22 -20.47 -27.93
N VAL A 7 -37.46 -21.40 -27.34
CA VAL A 7 -37.10 -21.34 -25.91
C VAL A 7 -36.36 -20.04 -25.58
N LEU A 8 -35.39 -19.64 -26.40
CA LEU A 8 -34.67 -18.38 -26.21
C LEU A 8 -35.58 -17.17 -26.39
N ALA A 9 -36.40 -17.11 -27.44
CA ALA A 9 -37.33 -15.99 -27.67
C ALA A 9 -38.33 -15.81 -26.52
N VAL A 10 -38.84 -16.91 -25.92
CA VAL A 10 -39.71 -16.88 -24.73
C VAL A 10 -38.96 -16.32 -23.52
N LEU A 11 -37.74 -16.82 -23.25
CA LEU A 11 -36.94 -16.40 -22.09
C LEU A 11 -36.47 -14.94 -22.19
N TYR A 12 -36.10 -14.49 -23.40
CA TYR A 12 -35.80 -13.08 -23.67
C TYR A 12 -37.02 -12.19 -23.52
N LEU A 13 -38.19 -12.62 -24.01
CA LEU A 13 -39.40 -11.81 -23.91
C LEU A 13 -39.80 -11.63 -22.44
N PHE A 14 -39.69 -12.67 -21.62
CA PHE A 14 -39.91 -12.58 -20.17
C PHE A 14 -38.91 -11.63 -19.49
N GLY A 15 -37.61 -11.72 -19.81
CA GLY A 15 -36.59 -10.83 -19.27
C GLY A 15 -36.78 -9.37 -19.67
N GLY A 16 -37.06 -9.13 -20.96
CA GLY A 16 -37.28 -7.80 -21.52
C GLY A 16 -38.56 -7.14 -21.00
N LEU A 17 -39.66 -7.88 -20.85
CA LEU A 17 -40.89 -7.37 -20.21
C LEU A 17 -40.67 -7.03 -18.73
N ASN A 18 -39.86 -7.82 -18.01
CA ASN A 18 -39.49 -7.55 -16.62
C ASN A 18 -38.60 -6.29 -16.46
N ASP A 19 -37.77 -5.96 -17.44
CA ASP A 19 -37.06 -4.67 -17.48
C ASP A 19 -37.97 -3.52 -17.89
N ALA A 20 -38.79 -3.70 -18.94
CA ALA A 20 -39.73 -2.70 -19.42
C ALA A 20 -40.80 -2.30 -18.39
N PHE A 21 -41.16 -3.20 -17.45
CA PHE A 21 -42.00 -2.86 -16.30
C PHE A 21 -41.36 -1.78 -15.41
N LEU A 22 -40.06 -1.86 -15.13
CA LEU A 22 -39.37 -0.82 -14.35
C LEU A 22 -39.15 0.46 -15.17
N ASP A 23 -38.89 0.35 -16.47
CA ASP A 23 -38.85 1.53 -17.35
C ASP A 23 -40.21 2.26 -17.34
N LEU A 24 -41.32 1.53 -17.41
CA LEU A 24 -42.67 2.10 -17.29
C LEU A 24 -42.90 2.75 -15.93
N VAL A 25 -42.48 2.10 -14.82
CA VAL A 25 -42.55 2.71 -13.48
C VAL A 25 -41.73 4.00 -13.41
N PHE A 26 -40.54 4.04 -14.01
CA PHE A 26 -39.69 5.23 -14.08
C PHE A 26 -40.39 6.38 -14.82
N TYR A 27 -40.95 6.11 -16.01
CA TYR A 27 -41.67 7.11 -16.80
C TYR A 27 -43.00 7.56 -16.21
N VAL A 28 -43.69 6.71 -15.46
CA VAL A 28 -44.97 7.01 -14.80
C VAL A 28 -44.77 7.69 -13.44
N LYS A 29 -43.56 7.66 -12.86
CA LYS A 29 -43.22 8.28 -11.56
C LYS A 29 -43.56 9.79 -11.48
N PRO A 30 -43.26 10.64 -12.48
CA PRO A 30 -43.66 12.06 -12.44
C PRO A 30 -45.18 12.26 -12.43
N LEU A 31 -45.92 11.47 -13.23
CA LEU A 31 -47.38 11.52 -13.24
C LEU A 31 -47.97 11.06 -11.90
N ARG A 32 -47.36 10.06 -11.25
CA ARG A 32 -47.75 9.60 -9.90
C ARG A 32 -47.50 10.61 -8.79
N ARG A 33 -46.50 11.50 -8.93
CA ARG A 33 -46.31 12.66 -8.04
C ARG A 33 -47.45 13.65 -8.17
N LEU A 34 -47.85 13.99 -9.39
CA LEU A 34 -48.93 14.96 -9.66
C LEU A 34 -50.29 14.54 -9.08
N ILE A 35 -50.54 13.24 -8.88
CA ILE A 35 -51.75 12.70 -8.23
C ILE A 35 -51.54 12.30 -6.77
N GLY A 36 -50.41 12.65 -6.15
CA GLY A 36 -50.12 12.38 -4.73
C GLY A 36 -49.89 10.91 -4.36
N GLN A 37 -49.55 10.03 -5.30
CA GLN A 37 -49.47 8.57 -5.10
C GLN A 37 -48.10 7.96 -5.41
N GLY A 38 -47.06 8.29 -4.65
CA GLY A 38 -45.75 7.65 -4.75
C GLY A 38 -44.87 7.79 -3.52
N ARG A 39 -43.82 6.96 -3.43
CA ARG A 39 -42.64 7.27 -2.59
C ARG A 39 -41.71 8.18 -3.38
N GLU A 40 -41.34 9.29 -2.77
CA GLU A 40 -40.42 10.28 -3.31
C GLU A 40 -38.95 9.78 -3.25
N ASN A 41 -38.08 10.35 -4.08
CA ASN A 41 -36.63 10.28 -3.84
C ASN A 41 -36.26 11.50 -2.97
N PRO A 42 -35.49 11.34 -1.88
CA PRO A 42 -34.93 12.49 -1.16
C PRO A 42 -34.13 13.39 -2.13
N THR A 43 -34.53 14.66 -2.21
CA THR A 43 -33.95 15.68 -3.09
C THR A 43 -34.25 17.05 -2.49
N CYS A 44 -33.39 18.03 -2.75
CA CYS A 44 -33.44 19.39 -2.21
C CYS A 44 -32.59 20.32 -3.08
N GLU A 45 -32.79 21.62 -2.97
CA GLU A 45 -31.83 22.59 -3.49
C GLU A 45 -30.57 22.66 -2.60
N GLU A 46 -29.45 23.05 -3.19
CA GLU A 46 -28.18 23.20 -2.48
C GLU A 46 -28.26 24.17 -1.30
N ALA A 47 -29.00 25.28 -1.48
CA ALA A 47 -29.19 26.31 -0.46
C ALA A 47 -29.83 25.77 0.83
N GLU A 48 -30.69 24.75 0.75
CA GLU A 48 -31.29 24.10 1.93
C GLU A 48 -30.23 23.42 2.80
N LEU A 49 -29.23 22.77 2.19
CA LEU A 49 -28.23 21.96 2.88
C LEU A 49 -27.38 22.77 3.86
N HIS A 50 -27.05 24.02 3.53
CA HIS A 50 -26.26 24.90 4.39
C HIS A 50 -27.07 25.55 5.52
N GLY A 51 -28.40 25.44 5.52
CA GLY A 51 -29.28 26.03 6.54
C GLY A 51 -29.57 25.11 7.73
N ILE A 52 -29.09 23.86 7.70
CA ILE A 52 -29.47 22.81 8.66
C ILE A 52 -28.33 22.63 9.69
N PRO A 53 -28.61 22.71 11.01
CA PRO A 53 -27.62 22.46 12.05
C PRO A 53 -26.93 21.09 11.89
N GLU A 54 -25.61 21.05 12.09
CA GLU A 54 -24.82 19.83 11.86
C GLU A 54 -24.91 18.86 13.04
N LYS A 55 -25.46 17.68 12.77
CA LYS A 55 -25.50 16.54 13.70
C LYS A 55 -24.18 15.78 13.69
N ARG A 56 -23.85 15.08 14.77
CA ARG A 56 -22.59 14.31 14.80
C ARG A 56 -22.67 13.04 13.95
N ILE A 57 -21.77 12.89 12.98
CA ILE A 57 -21.71 11.75 12.04
C ILE A 57 -20.44 10.94 12.24
N ALA A 58 -20.57 9.62 12.41
CA ALA A 58 -19.44 8.69 12.37
C ALA A 58 -19.33 8.07 10.96
N ILE A 59 -18.21 8.30 10.28
CA ILE A 59 -17.85 7.60 9.04
C ILE A 59 -17.10 6.32 9.42
N MET A 60 -17.50 5.19 8.85
CA MET A 60 -16.94 3.86 9.10
C MET A 60 -16.24 3.38 7.82
N VAL A 61 -14.93 3.16 7.91
CA VAL A 61 -14.08 2.76 6.77
C VAL A 61 -13.36 1.45 7.10
N PRO A 62 -13.81 0.30 6.57
CA PRO A 62 -13.16 -0.99 6.80
C PRO A 62 -12.05 -1.24 5.77
N ALA A 63 -10.79 -1.22 6.20
CA ALA A 63 -9.61 -1.36 5.34
C ALA A 63 -8.84 -2.67 5.60
N TRP A 64 -8.33 -3.28 4.52
CA TRP A 64 -7.40 -4.41 4.56
C TRP A 64 -6.45 -4.37 3.36
N ASP A 65 -5.15 -4.27 3.61
CA ASP A 65 -4.09 -4.20 2.59
C ASP A 65 -4.28 -2.98 1.64
N GLU A 66 -4.99 -1.94 2.11
CA GLU A 66 -5.37 -0.74 1.33
C GLU A 66 -4.40 0.45 1.53
N SER A 67 -3.19 0.18 2.03
CA SER A 67 -2.12 1.19 2.22
C SER A 67 -1.84 2.04 0.97
N ALA A 68 -2.03 1.48 -0.23
CA ALA A 68 -1.85 2.20 -1.50
C ALA A 68 -2.91 3.28 -1.80
N VAL A 69 -4.03 3.31 -1.06
CA VAL A 69 -5.17 4.21 -1.32
C VAL A 69 -5.67 4.95 -0.08
N ILE A 70 -5.63 4.32 1.11
CA ILE A 70 -6.31 4.82 2.32
C ILE A 70 -5.82 6.20 2.79
N GLY A 71 -4.51 6.47 2.73
CA GLY A 71 -3.95 7.75 3.15
C GLY A 71 -4.46 8.91 2.28
N ALA A 72 -4.39 8.74 0.96
CA ALA A 72 -4.87 9.72 -0.01
C ALA A 72 -6.39 9.91 0.05
N MET A 73 -7.17 8.84 0.32
CA MET A 73 -8.62 8.95 0.54
C MET A 73 -8.95 9.77 1.78
N LEU A 74 -8.29 9.49 2.91
CA LEU A 74 -8.52 10.18 4.17
C LEU A 74 -8.16 11.66 4.10
N GLU A 75 -7.00 11.99 3.52
CA GLU A 75 -6.57 13.38 3.26
C GLU A 75 -7.57 14.10 2.36
N SER A 76 -7.87 13.52 1.18
CA SER A 76 -8.80 14.10 0.20
C SER A 76 -10.20 14.30 0.77
N THR A 77 -10.67 13.39 1.63
CA THR A 77 -11.97 13.51 2.31
C THR A 77 -11.96 14.63 3.33
N CYS A 78 -10.93 14.72 4.18
CA CYS A 78 -10.81 15.77 5.19
C CYS A 78 -10.66 17.18 4.57
N ASP A 79 -10.05 17.30 3.39
CA ASP A 79 -9.88 18.58 2.68
C ASP A 79 -11.07 18.97 1.78
N ARG A 80 -12.05 18.08 1.60
CA ARG A 80 -13.21 18.31 0.72
C ARG A 80 -14.52 18.46 1.45
N LEU A 81 -14.70 17.84 2.61
CA LEU A 81 -15.99 17.84 3.32
C LEU A 81 -16.38 19.24 3.79
N GLU A 82 -17.53 19.71 3.32
CA GLU A 82 -18.19 20.91 3.84
C GLU A 82 -18.98 20.53 5.10
N TYR A 83 -18.29 20.10 6.14
CA TYR A 83 -18.88 19.62 7.40
C TYR A 83 -17.83 19.68 8.50
N GLU A 84 -18.21 20.06 9.72
CA GLU A 84 -17.30 20.10 10.88
C GLU A 84 -17.64 19.02 11.91
N ASN A 85 -18.91 18.65 12.07
CA ASN A 85 -19.37 17.75 13.14
C ASN A 85 -19.27 16.26 12.77
N TYR A 86 -18.08 15.78 12.40
CA TYR A 86 -17.85 14.39 12.01
C TYR A 86 -16.59 13.76 12.62
N ASP A 87 -16.55 12.44 12.63
CA ASP A 87 -15.37 11.64 12.99
C ASP A 87 -15.28 10.42 12.04
N ILE A 88 -14.07 10.07 11.60
CA ILE A 88 -13.78 8.93 10.72
C ILE A 88 -13.13 7.81 11.53
N PHE A 89 -13.77 6.65 11.59
CA PHE A 89 -13.28 5.45 12.26
C PHE A 89 -12.82 4.45 11.21
N VAL A 90 -11.51 4.21 11.13
CA VAL A 90 -10.91 3.36 10.12
C VAL A 90 -10.49 2.03 10.75
N GLY A 91 -11.20 0.96 10.39
CA GLY A 91 -10.94 -0.40 10.83
C GLY A 91 -9.78 -1.02 10.06
N THR A 92 -8.75 -1.45 10.77
CA THR A 92 -7.54 -2.11 10.25
C THR A 92 -7.25 -3.39 11.05
N TYR A 93 -6.26 -4.17 10.63
CA TYR A 93 -5.98 -5.50 11.21
C TYR A 93 -4.53 -5.62 11.70
N PRO A 94 -4.23 -6.45 12.73
CA PRO A 94 -2.91 -6.51 13.36
C PRO A 94 -1.78 -6.88 12.39
N ASN A 95 -2.02 -7.87 11.52
CA ASN A 95 -1.11 -8.35 10.48
C ASN A 95 -1.13 -7.52 9.17
N ASP A 96 -1.71 -6.31 9.20
CA ASP A 96 -1.73 -5.33 8.12
C ASP A 96 -1.16 -3.99 8.62
N GLU A 97 0.13 -4.04 8.96
CA GLU A 97 0.85 -2.89 9.52
C GLU A 97 0.95 -1.74 8.52
N ALA A 98 1.10 -2.02 7.22
CA ALA A 98 1.18 -0.98 6.20
C ALA A 98 -0.08 -0.09 6.13
N THR A 99 -1.28 -0.69 6.20
CA THR A 99 -2.54 0.09 6.23
C THR A 99 -2.71 0.76 7.59
N GLN A 100 -2.32 0.11 8.69
CA GLN A 100 -2.27 0.72 10.03
C GLN A 100 -1.34 1.95 10.11
N MET A 101 -0.23 1.96 9.38
CA MET A 101 0.74 3.06 9.31
C MET A 101 0.18 4.23 8.51
N GLU A 102 -0.42 4.00 7.34
CA GLU A 102 -1.02 5.07 6.54
C GLU A 102 -2.21 5.74 7.23
N VAL A 103 -3.06 4.95 7.92
CA VAL A 103 -4.12 5.52 8.77
C VAL A 103 -3.53 6.32 9.94
N ALA A 104 -2.45 5.85 10.56
CA ALA A 104 -1.77 6.59 11.64
C ALA A 104 -1.06 7.87 11.13
N ARG A 105 -0.57 7.86 9.88
CA ARG A 105 0.00 9.03 9.20
C ARG A 105 -1.07 10.09 8.98
N ALA A 106 -2.20 9.73 8.37
CA ALA A 106 -3.32 10.64 8.17
C ALA A 106 -3.91 11.16 9.50
N ALA A 107 -4.02 10.29 10.51
CA ALA A 107 -4.52 10.66 11.84
C ALA A 107 -3.57 11.54 12.67
N PHE A 108 -2.27 11.56 12.35
CA PHE A 108 -1.32 12.39 13.10
C PHE A 108 -1.62 13.89 12.97
N ASP A 109 -1.98 14.34 11.76
CA ASP A 109 -2.27 15.75 11.46
C ASP A 109 -3.78 16.08 11.48
N ARG A 110 -4.66 15.08 11.64
CA ARG A 110 -6.14 15.25 11.53
C ARG A 110 -6.88 14.67 12.73
N LYS A 111 -7.29 15.54 13.65
CA LYS A 111 -8.07 15.23 14.88
C LYS A 111 -9.34 14.39 14.70
N HIS A 112 -9.87 14.32 13.48
CA HIS A 112 -11.12 13.63 13.13
C HIS A 112 -10.91 12.15 12.78
N ILE A 113 -9.67 11.66 12.64
CA ILE A 113 -9.40 10.28 12.19
C ILE A 113 -9.00 9.41 13.39
N HIS A 114 -9.74 8.31 13.58
CA HIS A 114 -9.57 7.35 14.67
C HIS A 114 -9.23 5.97 14.09
N ARG A 115 -8.03 5.46 14.38
CA ARG A 115 -7.60 4.12 13.95
C ARG A 115 -8.19 3.05 14.87
N VAL A 116 -8.98 2.16 14.31
CA VAL A 116 -9.58 1.01 15.02
C VAL A 116 -8.81 -0.25 14.61
N VAL A 117 -8.06 -0.86 15.52
CA VAL A 117 -7.37 -2.13 15.23
C VAL A 117 -8.25 -3.30 15.67
N CYS A 118 -8.62 -4.18 14.72
CA CYS A 118 -9.39 -5.39 14.99
C CYS A 118 -8.59 -6.38 15.86
N PRO A 119 -9.23 -7.17 16.74
CA PRO A 119 -8.52 -8.07 17.66
C PRO A 119 -8.04 -9.38 17.02
N ASN A 120 -8.35 -9.65 15.75
CA ASN A 120 -7.98 -10.87 15.03
C ASN A 120 -7.17 -10.53 13.77
N ASP A 121 -6.26 -11.41 13.38
CA ASP A 121 -5.57 -11.36 12.09
C ASP A 121 -6.55 -11.35 10.90
N GLY A 122 -6.32 -10.45 9.97
CA GLY A 122 -7.11 -10.28 8.76
C GLY A 122 -6.66 -11.13 7.56
N PRO A 123 -7.47 -11.12 6.48
CA PRO A 123 -8.81 -10.54 6.43
C PRO A 123 -9.83 -11.53 7.00
N THR A 124 -10.68 -11.07 7.94
CA THR A 124 -11.83 -11.86 8.41
C THR A 124 -13.01 -11.64 7.45
N SER A 125 -13.73 -10.54 7.58
CA SER A 125 -14.68 -10.00 6.59
C SER A 125 -14.93 -8.51 6.82
N LYS A 126 -15.40 -7.79 5.80
CA LYS A 126 -15.80 -6.38 5.93
C LYS A 126 -16.87 -6.22 7.02
N ALA A 127 -17.86 -7.10 7.05
CA ALA A 127 -18.85 -7.21 8.12
C ALA A 127 -18.26 -7.33 9.55
N ASP A 128 -17.24 -8.18 9.76
CA ASP A 128 -16.60 -8.33 11.07
C ASP A 128 -15.86 -7.06 11.49
N CYS A 129 -15.04 -6.49 10.60
CA CYS A 129 -14.35 -5.22 10.80
C CYS A 129 -15.33 -4.07 11.13
N LEU A 130 -16.45 -3.98 10.42
CA LEU A 130 -17.49 -2.98 10.70
C LEU A 130 -18.11 -3.11 12.10
N ASN A 131 -18.23 -4.32 12.66
CA ASN A 131 -18.68 -4.47 14.06
C ASN A 131 -17.64 -3.92 15.05
N TRP A 132 -16.33 -4.16 14.82
CA TRP A 132 -15.28 -3.63 15.68
C TRP A 132 -15.20 -2.10 15.62
N ILE A 133 -15.41 -1.51 14.44
CA ILE A 133 -15.60 -0.05 14.28
C ILE A 133 -16.80 0.43 15.13
N VAL A 134 -17.96 -0.23 15.04
CA VAL A 134 -19.17 0.14 15.82
C VAL A 134 -18.94 0.04 17.33
N GLU A 135 -18.23 -0.97 17.82
CA GLU A 135 -17.89 -1.07 19.25
C GLU A 135 -16.87 0.00 19.70
N THR A 136 -15.92 0.39 18.84
CA THR A 136 -15.02 1.52 19.15
C THR A 136 -15.76 2.85 19.11
N ILE A 137 -16.74 3.05 18.23
CA ILE A 137 -17.64 4.21 18.28
C ILE A 137 -18.37 4.24 19.62
N LYS A 138 -19.00 3.14 20.04
CA LYS A 138 -19.67 3.03 21.36
C LYS A 138 -18.72 3.24 22.53
N LEU A 139 -17.45 2.84 22.43
CA LEU A 139 -16.43 3.16 23.43
C LEU A 139 -16.17 4.67 23.47
N ARG A 140 -15.98 5.30 22.31
CA ARG A 140 -15.71 6.74 22.21
C ARG A 140 -16.87 7.59 22.72
N GLU A 141 -18.12 7.21 22.47
CA GLU A 141 -19.31 7.84 23.03
C GLU A 141 -19.36 7.81 24.57
N ARG A 142 -18.81 6.76 25.19
CA ARG A 142 -18.68 6.63 26.65
C ARG A 142 -17.52 7.44 27.23
N GLU A 143 -16.48 7.71 26.43
CA GLU A 143 -15.34 8.57 26.81
C GLU A 143 -15.66 10.06 26.68
N SER A 144 -16.37 10.48 25.62
CA SER A 144 -16.72 11.89 25.38
C SER A 144 -18.01 12.31 26.09
N GLY A 145 -18.93 11.39 26.35
CA GLY A 145 -20.31 11.69 26.74
C GLY A 145 -21.20 12.16 25.58
N GLU A 146 -20.67 12.18 24.34
CA GLU A 146 -21.33 12.71 23.15
C GLU A 146 -21.66 11.57 22.16
N ARG A 147 -22.94 11.38 21.83
CA ARG A 147 -23.45 10.30 20.97
C ARG A 147 -23.50 10.71 19.50
N TYR A 148 -23.20 9.79 18.58
CA TYR A 148 -23.37 9.98 17.15
C TYR A 148 -24.83 9.74 16.73
N GLU A 149 -25.39 10.62 15.90
CA GLU A 149 -26.78 10.47 15.40
C GLU A 149 -26.86 9.67 14.10
N ILE A 150 -25.79 9.69 13.30
CA ILE A 150 -25.74 9.10 11.96
C ILE A 150 -24.47 8.27 11.84
N PHE A 151 -24.59 7.05 11.31
CA PHE A 151 -23.47 6.22 10.87
C PHE A 151 -23.39 6.27 9.33
N CYS A 152 -22.18 6.33 8.78
CA CYS A 152 -21.93 6.38 7.33
C CYS A 152 -20.92 5.29 6.94
N LEU A 153 -21.10 4.66 5.78
CA LEU A 153 -20.17 3.70 5.17
C LEU A 153 -19.49 4.32 3.95
N GLN A 154 -18.17 4.17 3.87
CA GLN A 154 -17.33 4.38 2.69
C GLN A 154 -16.25 3.28 2.65
N ASP A 155 -15.74 2.93 1.47
CA ASP A 155 -14.56 2.05 1.31
C ASP A 155 -13.27 2.89 1.18
N ALA A 156 -12.11 2.23 1.19
CA ALA A 156 -10.79 2.86 1.36
C ALA A 156 -10.33 3.70 0.16
N GLU A 157 -10.99 3.54 -0.99
CA GLU A 157 -10.70 4.14 -2.29
C GLU A 157 -11.74 5.19 -2.75
N ASP A 158 -12.77 5.47 -1.93
CA ASP A 158 -13.89 6.34 -2.30
C ASP A 158 -13.50 7.83 -2.41
N VAL A 159 -13.85 8.49 -3.52
CA VAL A 159 -13.84 9.96 -3.59
C VAL A 159 -15.18 10.51 -3.13
N VAL A 160 -15.18 11.02 -1.91
CA VAL A 160 -16.33 11.67 -1.27
C VAL A 160 -16.61 13.05 -1.89
N HIS A 161 -17.88 13.39 -2.07
CA HIS A 161 -18.31 14.70 -2.56
C HIS A 161 -18.43 15.69 -1.38
N PRO A 162 -18.04 16.98 -1.52
CA PRO A 162 -18.06 17.96 -0.42
C PRO A 162 -19.35 17.99 0.42
N LEU A 163 -20.50 18.02 -0.25
CA LEU A 163 -21.83 18.06 0.38
C LEU A 163 -22.35 16.71 0.92
N THR A 164 -21.60 15.61 0.80
CA THR A 164 -22.08 14.25 1.15
C THR A 164 -22.66 14.19 2.57
N LEU A 165 -21.97 14.75 3.57
CA LEU A 165 -22.44 14.72 4.95
C LEU A 165 -23.65 15.64 5.18
N LYS A 166 -23.75 16.79 4.51
CA LYS A 166 -24.95 17.65 4.59
C LYS A 166 -26.19 16.96 4.03
N VAL A 167 -26.06 16.20 2.93
CA VAL A 167 -27.16 15.41 2.35
C VAL A 167 -27.62 14.31 3.31
N PHE A 168 -26.70 13.61 3.98
CA PHE A 168 -27.07 12.65 5.03
C PHE A 168 -27.73 13.32 6.23
N ASN A 169 -27.20 14.46 6.70
CA ASN A 169 -27.79 15.24 7.80
C ASN A 169 -29.25 15.63 7.53
N ARG A 170 -29.57 16.04 6.28
CA ARG A 170 -30.94 16.40 5.86
C ARG A 170 -31.89 15.20 5.80
N PHE A 171 -31.46 14.04 5.28
CA PHE A 171 -32.39 12.98 4.90
C PHE A 171 -32.40 11.74 5.82
N VAL A 172 -31.33 11.44 6.53
CA VAL A 172 -31.30 10.28 7.45
C VAL A 172 -32.40 10.34 8.53
N PRO A 173 -32.72 11.52 9.14
CA PRO A 173 -33.83 11.62 10.09
C PRO A 173 -35.22 11.35 9.50
N GLU A 174 -35.37 11.43 8.17
CA GLU A 174 -36.63 11.20 7.45
C GLU A 174 -36.74 9.78 6.88
N TYR A 175 -35.60 9.16 6.52
CA TYR A 175 -35.53 7.91 5.74
C TYR A 175 -34.90 6.71 6.45
N ASP A 176 -34.28 6.83 7.64
CA ASP A 176 -33.55 5.79 8.40
C ASP A 176 -32.34 5.12 7.68
N LEU A 177 -32.40 4.91 6.35
CA LEU A 177 -31.28 4.58 5.46
C LEU A 177 -31.31 5.53 4.26
N VAL A 178 -30.16 6.13 3.93
CA VAL A 178 -29.98 6.98 2.74
C VAL A 178 -28.78 6.48 1.95
N GLN A 179 -29.03 6.03 0.72
CA GLN A 179 -27.99 5.73 -0.27
C GLN A 179 -27.75 6.97 -1.14
N LEU A 180 -26.49 7.33 -1.39
CA LEU A 180 -26.09 8.22 -2.48
C LEU A 180 -25.83 7.43 -3.78
N PRO A 181 -25.96 8.04 -4.96
CA PRO A 181 -25.46 7.47 -6.21
C PRO A 181 -23.96 7.16 -6.10
N VAL A 182 -23.57 5.97 -6.57
CA VAL A 182 -22.17 5.57 -6.73
C VAL A 182 -21.87 5.64 -8.22
N ILE A 183 -20.84 6.40 -8.60
CA ILE A 183 -20.61 6.85 -9.97
C ILE A 183 -19.16 6.59 -10.37
N PRO A 184 -18.88 5.57 -11.20
CA PRO A 184 -17.53 5.29 -11.71
C PRO A 184 -16.92 6.48 -12.44
N TYR A 185 -15.64 6.75 -12.22
CA TYR A 185 -14.90 7.77 -12.98
C TYR A 185 -14.79 7.40 -14.48
N GLU A 186 -14.77 8.41 -15.36
CA GLU A 186 -14.56 8.19 -16.80
C GLU A 186 -13.16 7.64 -17.08
N ARG A 187 -13.10 6.37 -17.51
CA ARG A 187 -11.88 5.76 -18.07
C ARG A 187 -11.68 6.18 -19.53
N SER A 188 -10.43 6.12 -20.01
CA SER A 188 -10.10 6.33 -21.43
C SER A 188 -10.86 5.35 -22.34
N LEU A 189 -11.23 5.80 -23.55
CA LEU A 189 -12.18 5.10 -24.43
C LEU A 189 -11.75 3.68 -24.84
N ASN A 190 -10.46 3.34 -24.74
CA ASN A 190 -9.89 2.02 -24.99
C ASN A 190 -10.04 1.04 -23.81
N LYS A 191 -10.40 1.50 -22.61
CA LYS A 191 -10.59 0.66 -21.40
C LYS A 191 -12.04 0.15 -21.31
N LEU A 192 -12.48 -0.61 -22.31
CA LEU A 192 -13.87 -1.08 -22.44
C LEU A 192 -14.42 -1.75 -21.17
N THR A 193 -13.62 -2.57 -20.49
CA THR A 193 -13.97 -3.22 -19.20
C THR A 193 -14.33 -2.21 -18.10
N GLY A 194 -13.47 -1.21 -17.85
CA GLY A 194 -13.77 -0.19 -16.84
C GLY A 194 -15.03 0.63 -17.22
N GLY A 195 -15.26 0.82 -18.52
CA GLY A 195 -16.46 1.46 -19.02
C GLY A 195 -17.77 0.69 -18.81
N THR A 196 -17.77 -0.65 -18.62
CA THR A 196 -19.03 -1.38 -18.37
C THR A 196 -19.61 -1.03 -16.99
N TYR A 197 -18.75 -0.76 -16.01
CA TYR A 197 -19.19 -0.26 -14.71
C TYR A 197 -19.91 1.08 -14.83
N LEU A 198 -19.34 2.03 -15.59
CA LEU A 198 -19.99 3.32 -15.83
C LEU A 198 -21.40 3.16 -16.42
N ASP A 199 -21.57 2.25 -17.39
CA ASP A 199 -22.88 1.97 -17.99
C ASP A 199 -23.88 1.34 -17.01
N GLU A 200 -23.41 0.38 -16.21
CA GLU A 200 -24.24 -0.38 -15.29
C GLU A 200 -24.63 0.44 -14.06
N PHE A 201 -23.71 1.17 -13.45
CA PHE A 201 -23.98 2.03 -12.30
C PHE A 201 -24.85 3.24 -12.69
N ALA A 202 -24.68 3.80 -13.89
CA ALA A 202 -25.59 4.83 -14.42
C ALA A 202 -27.04 4.32 -14.47
N GLU A 203 -27.25 3.13 -15.04
CA GLU A 203 -28.58 2.54 -15.16
C GLU A 203 -29.15 2.10 -13.78
N VAL A 204 -28.31 1.52 -12.92
CA VAL A 204 -28.73 1.02 -11.60
C VAL A 204 -29.06 2.17 -10.65
N HIS A 205 -28.20 3.17 -10.47
CA HIS A 205 -28.43 4.21 -9.47
C HIS A 205 -29.49 5.23 -9.91
N LEU A 206 -29.48 5.68 -11.17
CA LEU A 206 -30.42 6.71 -11.65
C LEU A 206 -31.82 6.15 -11.98
N LYS A 207 -31.91 4.93 -12.50
CA LYS A 207 -33.18 4.31 -12.94
C LYS A 207 -33.59 3.12 -12.08
N GLY A 208 -32.66 2.21 -11.77
CA GLY A 208 -32.94 0.96 -11.05
C GLY A 208 -33.44 1.18 -9.62
N LEU A 209 -32.63 1.80 -8.77
CA LEU A 209 -32.94 2.07 -7.36
C LEU A 209 -34.14 3.01 -7.21
N THR A 210 -34.23 4.03 -8.06
CA THR A 210 -35.31 5.03 -8.05
C THR A 210 -36.66 4.46 -8.46
N SER A 211 -36.68 3.43 -9.32
CA SER A 211 -37.88 2.67 -9.68
C SER A 211 -38.22 1.62 -8.61
N ARG A 212 -37.21 0.96 -8.03
CA ARG A 212 -37.36 0.01 -6.92
C ARG A 212 -38.04 0.66 -5.70
N LEU A 213 -37.66 1.89 -5.36
CA LEU A 213 -38.30 2.71 -4.34
C LEU A 213 -39.75 3.10 -4.73
N ALA A 214 -40.00 3.46 -5.99
CA ALA A 214 -41.33 3.84 -6.48
C ALA A 214 -42.34 2.67 -6.53
N VAL A 215 -41.89 1.42 -6.71
CA VAL A 215 -42.72 0.20 -6.53
C VAL A 215 -43.06 -0.04 -5.05
N GLY A 216 -42.34 0.60 -4.11
CA GLY A 216 -42.45 0.35 -2.68
C GLY A 216 -41.62 -0.86 -2.22
N GLY A 217 -40.55 -1.21 -2.93
CA GLY A 217 -39.49 -2.09 -2.42
C GLY A 217 -38.48 -1.32 -1.57
N MET A 218 -37.54 -2.05 -0.97
CA MET A 218 -36.39 -1.46 -0.28
C MET A 218 -35.37 -0.87 -1.25
N VAL A 219 -34.66 0.18 -0.85
CA VAL A 219 -33.38 0.57 -1.45
C VAL A 219 -32.28 -0.27 -0.80
N PRO A 220 -31.57 -1.16 -1.52
CA PRO A 220 -30.36 -1.79 -1.01
C PRO A 220 -29.23 -0.78 -0.90
N SER A 221 -28.46 -0.88 0.18
CA SER A 221 -27.14 -0.27 0.26
C SER A 221 -26.18 -0.92 -0.74
N ALA A 222 -25.30 -0.11 -1.33
CA ALA A 222 -24.18 -0.52 -2.18
C ALA A 222 -22.92 -0.91 -1.39
N GLY A 223 -22.91 -0.73 -0.06
CA GLY A 223 -21.76 -0.91 0.82
C GLY A 223 -20.81 0.29 0.91
N VAL A 224 -21.05 1.32 0.09
CA VAL A 224 -20.38 2.63 0.08
C VAL A 224 -21.42 3.73 -0.10
N GLY A 225 -21.09 4.99 0.21
CA GLY A 225 -21.99 6.13 0.04
C GLY A 225 -23.33 5.98 0.74
N THR A 226 -23.39 5.24 1.83
CA THR A 226 -24.63 4.96 2.57
C THR A 226 -24.56 5.58 3.95
N ALA A 227 -25.68 6.10 4.45
CA ALA A 227 -25.82 6.48 5.84
C ALA A 227 -27.08 5.91 6.48
N PHE A 228 -27.04 5.72 7.80
CA PHE A 228 -28.06 5.08 8.63
C PHE A 228 -28.35 5.92 9.87
N SER A 229 -29.60 5.93 10.34
CA SER A 229 -29.94 6.55 11.63
C SER A 229 -29.42 5.68 12.77
N ARG A 230 -28.82 6.30 13.80
CA ARG A 230 -28.29 5.54 14.93
C ARG A 230 -29.38 4.73 15.65
N ALA A 231 -30.60 5.26 15.71
CA ALA A 231 -31.75 4.57 16.30
C ALA A 231 -32.10 3.27 15.57
N ALA A 232 -32.08 3.25 14.23
CA ALA A 232 -32.34 2.04 13.46
C ALA A 232 -31.18 1.03 13.54
N CYS A 233 -29.93 1.50 13.69
CA CYS A 233 -28.79 0.62 13.99
C CYS A 233 -28.92 -0.06 15.37
N ASP A 234 -29.31 0.68 16.41
CA ASP A 234 -29.44 0.14 17.77
C ASP A 234 -30.58 -0.89 17.86
N GLU A 235 -31.76 -0.60 17.29
CA GLU A 235 -32.91 -1.53 17.20
C GLU A 235 -32.52 -2.83 16.49
N LEU A 236 -31.78 -2.76 15.37
CA LEU A 236 -31.33 -3.95 14.66
C LEU A 236 -30.25 -4.74 15.42
N ALA A 237 -29.41 -4.07 16.21
CA ALA A 237 -28.40 -4.73 17.03
C ALA A 237 -29.03 -5.50 18.19
N GLU A 238 -30.06 -4.96 18.85
CA GLU A 238 -30.81 -5.66 19.90
C GLU A 238 -31.43 -6.98 19.41
N GLN A 239 -31.89 -7.02 18.16
CA GLN A 239 -32.45 -8.22 17.52
C GLN A 239 -31.41 -9.32 17.21
N THR A 240 -30.10 -9.02 17.26
CA THR A 240 -29.01 -9.89 16.78
C THR A 240 -27.86 -10.04 17.77
N ASN A 241 -28.15 -10.06 19.08
CA ASN A 241 -27.15 -10.16 20.16
C ASN A 241 -26.05 -9.08 20.05
N HIS A 242 -26.45 -7.86 19.71
CA HIS A 242 -25.63 -6.68 19.46
C HIS A 242 -24.71 -6.71 18.22
N ILE A 243 -24.77 -7.76 17.38
CA ILE A 243 -23.98 -7.88 16.14
C ILE A 243 -24.71 -7.22 14.98
N LEU A 244 -24.25 -6.04 14.54
CA LEU A 244 -24.94 -5.25 13.51
C LEU A 244 -24.80 -5.85 12.10
N PHE A 245 -23.60 -6.32 11.74
CA PHE A 245 -23.26 -6.88 10.43
C PHE A 245 -22.83 -8.35 10.57
N PRO A 246 -23.61 -9.34 10.10
CA PRO A 246 -23.29 -10.76 10.29
C PRO A 246 -21.93 -11.16 9.66
N PRO A 247 -20.91 -11.59 10.44
CA PRO A 247 -19.54 -11.80 9.96
C PRO A 247 -19.37 -12.78 8.78
N VAL A 248 -20.34 -13.66 8.54
CA VAL A 248 -20.32 -14.66 7.45
C VAL A 248 -21.08 -14.17 6.19
N SER A 249 -21.39 -12.88 6.08
CA SER A 249 -21.90 -12.27 4.84
C SER A 249 -20.77 -11.89 3.88
N LEU A 250 -21.02 -12.00 2.58
CA LEU A 250 -20.23 -11.34 1.52
C LEU A 250 -20.86 -10.03 1.03
N THR A 251 -22.09 -9.76 1.47
CA THR A 251 -22.92 -8.59 1.18
C THR A 251 -23.80 -8.28 2.40
N GLU A 252 -23.16 -7.84 3.47
CA GLU A 252 -23.73 -7.46 4.76
C GLU A 252 -24.66 -6.25 4.67
N ASP A 253 -24.37 -5.29 3.78
CA ASP A 253 -25.14 -4.06 3.63
C ASP A 253 -26.49 -4.32 2.95
N TYR A 254 -26.50 -5.26 2.00
CA TYR A 254 -27.70 -5.78 1.35
C TYR A 254 -28.60 -6.53 2.37
N ASP A 255 -28.00 -7.36 3.23
CA ASP A 255 -28.69 -8.06 4.33
C ASP A 255 -29.25 -7.09 5.38
N PHE A 256 -28.46 -6.09 5.78
CA PHE A 256 -28.86 -5.00 6.68
C PHE A 256 -30.05 -4.21 6.12
N SER A 257 -30.02 -3.88 4.82
CA SER A 257 -31.12 -3.19 4.12
C SER A 257 -32.42 -4.02 4.14
N PHE A 258 -32.33 -5.36 4.02
CA PHE A 258 -33.48 -6.25 4.18
C PHE A 258 -34.00 -6.29 5.62
N ARG A 259 -33.12 -6.28 6.62
CA ARG A 259 -33.51 -6.23 8.05
C ARG A 259 -34.21 -4.92 8.41
N LEU A 260 -33.74 -3.78 7.91
CA LEU A 260 -34.45 -2.49 8.04
C LEU A 260 -35.84 -2.54 7.41
N PHE A 261 -35.94 -2.96 6.14
CA PHE A 261 -37.21 -3.02 5.42
C PHE A 261 -38.25 -3.93 6.10
N ARG A 262 -37.81 -5.06 6.67
CA ARG A 262 -38.68 -5.98 7.42
C ARG A 262 -39.14 -5.41 8.77
N ASN A 263 -38.34 -4.55 9.39
CA ASN A 263 -38.73 -3.74 10.57
C ASN A 263 -39.52 -2.46 10.19
N ALA A 264 -40.10 -2.41 8.98
CA ALA A 264 -40.88 -1.29 8.45
C ALA A 264 -40.17 0.08 8.40
N ARG A 265 -38.86 0.11 8.63
CA ARG A 265 -38.01 1.30 8.48
C ARG A 265 -38.08 1.79 7.03
N LYS A 266 -37.87 3.11 6.86
CA LYS A 266 -37.81 3.72 5.53
C LYS A 266 -36.46 3.40 4.86
N SER A 267 -36.33 3.81 3.60
CA SER A 267 -35.08 3.75 2.85
C SER A 267 -35.16 4.70 1.66
N GLY A 268 -34.14 5.53 1.43
CA GLY A 268 -34.10 6.51 0.34
C GLY A 268 -32.86 6.35 -0.57
N ILE A 269 -33.01 6.74 -1.84
CA ILE A 269 -31.91 7.00 -2.78
C ILE A 269 -31.92 8.51 -3.04
N ALA A 270 -30.89 9.22 -2.57
CA ALA A 270 -30.86 10.68 -2.58
C ALA A 270 -30.36 11.22 -3.93
N GLU A 271 -31.18 12.00 -4.62
CA GLU A 271 -30.87 12.59 -5.92
C GLU A 271 -30.73 14.11 -5.80
N VAL A 272 -29.61 14.56 -5.24
CA VAL A 272 -29.28 15.99 -5.12
C VAL A 272 -28.40 16.40 -6.31
N TRP A 273 -28.92 17.31 -7.13
CA TRP A 273 -28.22 17.89 -8.28
C TRP A 273 -27.86 19.34 -7.99
N VAL A 274 -26.56 19.65 -8.00
CA VAL A 274 -26.01 20.99 -7.73
C VAL A 274 -25.53 21.65 -9.02
N ASP A 275 -25.66 22.97 -9.11
CA ASP A 275 -25.17 23.73 -10.26
C ASP A 275 -23.69 24.06 -10.06
N ARG A 276 -22.87 23.74 -11.07
CA ARG A 276 -21.42 23.94 -11.12
C ARG A 276 -21.02 24.40 -12.52
N THR A 277 -19.75 24.73 -12.71
CA THR A 277 -19.21 25.19 -13.99
C THR A 277 -17.98 24.35 -14.37
N ASP A 278 -17.88 23.95 -15.62
CA ASP A 278 -16.75 23.16 -16.10
C ASP A 278 -15.46 24.01 -16.27
N ALA A 279 -14.34 23.33 -16.53
CA ALA A 279 -13.05 23.94 -16.80
C ALA A 279 -13.02 24.92 -18.00
N LYS A 280 -14.13 25.07 -18.74
CA LYS A 280 -14.33 25.96 -19.88
C LYS A 280 -15.37 27.05 -19.63
N GLY A 281 -15.78 27.26 -18.37
CA GLY A 281 -16.75 28.31 -18.00
C GLY A 281 -18.20 27.98 -18.34
N ARG A 282 -18.53 26.71 -18.61
CA ARG A 282 -19.89 26.28 -18.99
C ARG A 282 -20.62 25.66 -17.81
N TYR A 283 -21.83 26.14 -17.52
CA TYR A 283 -22.70 25.53 -16.51
C TYR A 283 -22.95 24.04 -16.80
N ILE A 284 -22.82 23.22 -15.76
CA ILE A 284 -23.11 21.79 -15.72
C ILE A 284 -23.88 21.48 -14.43
N LYS A 285 -24.81 20.53 -14.48
CA LYS A 285 -25.38 19.95 -13.27
C LYS A 285 -24.51 18.80 -12.80
N GLU A 286 -24.03 18.88 -11.57
CA GLU A 286 -23.33 17.80 -10.88
C GLU A 286 -24.29 17.03 -9.99
N LEU A 287 -24.23 15.70 -10.05
CA LEU A 287 -24.85 14.82 -9.06
C LEU A 287 -23.95 14.68 -7.83
N VAL A 288 -24.51 14.96 -6.64
CA VAL A 288 -23.88 14.61 -5.36
C VAL A 288 -23.81 13.08 -5.28
N ALA A 289 -22.60 12.54 -5.34
CA ALA A 289 -22.34 11.12 -5.55
C ALA A 289 -20.95 10.75 -5.06
N ILE A 290 -20.78 9.52 -4.61
CA ILE A 290 -19.46 8.94 -4.35
C ILE A 290 -18.87 8.45 -5.67
N ARG A 291 -17.56 8.62 -5.87
CA ARG A 291 -16.89 8.30 -7.14
C ARG A 291 -15.65 7.44 -6.92
N GLU A 292 -15.51 6.38 -7.71
CA GLU A 292 -14.51 5.31 -7.51
C GLU A 292 -13.96 4.85 -8.87
N PHE A 293 -12.79 4.20 -8.88
CA PHE A 293 -12.05 3.80 -10.08
C PHE A 293 -12.10 2.28 -10.31
N PHE A 294 -13.31 1.80 -10.63
CA PHE A 294 -13.59 0.38 -10.86
C PHE A 294 -12.60 -0.33 -11.81
N PRO A 295 -12.34 -1.64 -11.62
CA PRO A 295 -11.26 -2.36 -12.29
C PRO A 295 -11.32 -2.32 -13.83
N ALA A 296 -10.23 -1.88 -14.44
CA ALA A 296 -10.09 -1.81 -15.90
C ALA A 296 -9.60 -3.14 -16.55
N ILE A 297 -9.25 -4.15 -15.76
CA ILE A 297 -8.73 -5.45 -16.20
C ILE A 297 -9.84 -6.51 -16.13
N PHE A 298 -9.97 -7.33 -17.18
CA PHE A 298 -11.06 -8.32 -17.31
C PHE A 298 -11.12 -9.30 -16.13
N GLY A 299 -9.98 -9.87 -15.71
CA GLY A 299 -9.93 -10.83 -14.60
C GLY A 299 -10.36 -10.25 -13.25
N ASP A 300 -10.04 -8.97 -13.00
CA ASP A 300 -10.42 -8.26 -11.78
C ASP A 300 -11.89 -7.83 -11.79
N ALA A 301 -12.40 -7.39 -12.93
CA ALA A 301 -13.82 -7.12 -13.09
C ALA A 301 -14.67 -8.39 -12.86
N VAL A 302 -14.21 -9.54 -13.37
CA VAL A 302 -14.84 -10.84 -13.08
C VAL A 302 -14.77 -11.19 -11.60
N ARG A 303 -13.65 -10.96 -10.91
CA ARG A 303 -13.52 -11.17 -9.45
C ARG A 303 -14.51 -10.30 -8.65
N GLN A 304 -14.59 -9.00 -8.95
CA GLN A 304 -15.43 -8.05 -8.20
C GLN A 304 -16.92 -8.37 -8.38
N LYS A 305 -17.39 -8.55 -9.62
CA LYS A 305 -18.78 -8.91 -9.91
C LYS A 305 -19.17 -10.30 -9.40
N GLN A 306 -18.23 -11.27 -9.39
CA GLN A 306 -18.46 -12.58 -8.77
C GLN A 306 -18.78 -12.45 -7.27
N ARG A 307 -18.15 -11.51 -6.53
CA ARG A 307 -18.46 -11.26 -5.10
C ARG A 307 -19.92 -10.87 -4.91
N TRP A 308 -20.40 -9.87 -5.65
CA TRP A 308 -21.79 -9.40 -5.56
C TRP A 308 -22.79 -10.51 -5.93
N MET A 309 -22.54 -11.26 -7.01
CA MET A 309 -23.42 -12.35 -7.43
C MET A 309 -23.49 -13.48 -6.40
N LEU A 310 -22.37 -13.85 -5.77
CA LEU A 310 -22.34 -14.84 -4.69
C LEU A 310 -23.11 -14.38 -3.45
N GLY A 311 -22.98 -13.11 -3.07
CA GLY A 311 -23.71 -12.54 -1.93
C GLY A 311 -25.21 -12.42 -2.21
N ILE A 312 -25.60 -11.72 -3.28
CA ILE A 312 -26.99 -11.38 -3.59
C ILE A 312 -27.80 -12.61 -4.04
N ALA A 313 -27.34 -13.31 -5.07
CA ALA A 313 -28.15 -14.34 -5.73
C ALA A 313 -28.08 -15.70 -5.03
N PHE A 314 -26.93 -16.05 -4.44
CA PHE A 314 -26.70 -17.36 -3.83
C PHE A 314 -26.83 -17.34 -2.28
N GLN A 315 -25.99 -16.60 -1.56
CA GLN A 315 -26.13 -16.46 -0.10
C GLN A 315 -27.46 -15.81 0.30
N GLY A 316 -27.87 -14.75 -0.42
CA GLY A 316 -29.14 -14.06 -0.21
C GLY A 316 -30.37 -14.95 -0.46
N ALA A 317 -30.28 -15.97 -1.32
CA ALA A 317 -31.32 -16.98 -1.46
C ALA A 317 -31.40 -17.92 -0.24
N GLN A 318 -30.26 -18.31 0.34
CA GLN A 318 -30.21 -19.12 1.56
C GLN A 318 -30.68 -18.35 2.80
N LYS A 319 -30.27 -17.08 2.96
CA LYS A 319 -30.58 -16.25 4.14
C LYS A 319 -31.99 -15.66 4.13
N LEU A 320 -32.42 -15.07 3.02
CA LEU A 320 -33.65 -14.25 2.97
C LEU A 320 -34.89 -15.03 2.52
N GLY A 321 -34.71 -16.24 1.97
CA GLY A 321 -35.77 -17.01 1.34
C GLY A 321 -36.34 -16.32 0.10
N TRP A 322 -37.64 -16.44 -0.15
CA TRP A 322 -38.32 -15.72 -1.24
C TRP A 322 -39.06 -14.45 -0.78
N GLY A 323 -39.08 -14.15 0.52
CA GLY A 323 -39.86 -13.04 1.06
C GLY A 323 -41.36 -13.34 1.23
N THR A 324 -42.01 -12.53 2.05
CA THR A 324 -43.42 -12.70 2.43
C THR A 324 -44.35 -11.94 1.47
N GLY A 325 -44.06 -10.67 1.19
CA GLY A 325 -44.87 -9.81 0.32
C GLY A 325 -44.53 -9.91 -1.17
N TRP A 326 -45.50 -9.59 -2.04
CA TRP A 326 -45.29 -9.65 -3.50
C TRP A 326 -44.20 -8.70 -4.01
N ARG A 327 -44.06 -7.52 -3.38
CA ARG A 327 -43.00 -6.54 -3.71
C ARG A 327 -41.61 -7.11 -3.38
N GLU A 328 -41.47 -7.74 -2.22
CA GLU A 328 -40.23 -8.39 -1.77
C GLU A 328 -39.87 -9.55 -2.71
N ARG A 329 -40.85 -10.41 -3.03
CA ARG A 329 -40.73 -11.51 -4.00
C ARG A 329 -40.29 -11.03 -5.38
N TYR A 330 -40.90 -9.97 -5.91
CA TYR A 330 -40.55 -9.41 -7.21
C TYR A 330 -39.11 -8.89 -7.24
N MET A 331 -38.69 -8.15 -6.22
CA MET A 331 -37.31 -7.64 -6.15
C MET A 331 -36.30 -8.78 -5.96
N LEU A 332 -36.58 -9.75 -5.08
CA LEU A 332 -35.72 -10.94 -4.91
C LEU A 332 -35.66 -11.83 -6.16
N MET A 333 -36.75 -11.91 -6.95
CA MET A 333 -36.74 -12.55 -8.27
C MET A 333 -35.84 -11.80 -9.25
N ARG A 334 -35.97 -10.46 -9.34
CA ARG A 334 -35.13 -9.63 -10.20
C ARG A 334 -33.64 -9.70 -9.82
N ASP A 335 -33.34 -9.68 -8.52
CA ASP A 335 -31.97 -9.77 -8.00
C ASP A 335 -31.33 -11.17 -8.24
N ARG A 336 -32.13 -12.19 -8.58
CA ARG A 336 -31.68 -13.57 -8.86
C ARG A 336 -31.71 -13.95 -10.34
N ILE A 337 -32.65 -13.40 -11.13
CA ILE A 337 -32.79 -13.76 -12.55
C ILE A 337 -31.56 -13.39 -13.39
N GLY A 338 -30.74 -12.45 -12.90
CA GLY A 338 -29.42 -12.11 -13.45
C GLY A 338 -28.59 -13.34 -13.80
N VAL A 339 -28.49 -14.30 -12.87
CA VAL A 339 -27.76 -15.57 -13.02
C VAL A 339 -28.24 -16.37 -14.25
N LEU A 340 -29.55 -16.39 -14.51
CA LEU A 340 -30.11 -17.06 -15.68
C LEU A 340 -29.83 -16.25 -16.95
N THR A 341 -30.07 -14.94 -16.93
CA THR A 341 -29.86 -14.08 -18.11
C THR A 341 -28.42 -14.05 -18.58
N SER A 342 -27.43 -14.02 -17.68
CA SER A 342 -26.01 -14.02 -18.06
C SER A 342 -25.58 -15.31 -18.79
N ILE A 343 -26.21 -16.45 -18.48
CA ILE A 343 -26.00 -17.72 -19.21
C ILE A 343 -26.66 -17.65 -20.59
N LEU A 344 -27.89 -17.15 -20.67
CA LEU A 344 -28.63 -17.03 -21.93
C LEU A 344 -27.96 -16.03 -22.91
N ASN A 345 -27.39 -14.93 -22.40
CA ASN A 345 -26.80 -13.85 -23.19
C ASN A 345 -25.60 -14.33 -24.03
N LEU A 346 -24.81 -15.30 -23.54
CA LEU A 346 -23.78 -15.92 -24.37
C LEU A 346 -24.40 -16.77 -25.51
N GLY A 347 -25.50 -17.48 -25.24
CA GLY A 347 -26.23 -18.24 -26.27
C GLY A 347 -26.79 -17.35 -27.39
N ALA A 348 -27.26 -16.14 -27.06
CA ALA A 348 -27.69 -15.17 -28.07
C ALA A 348 -26.53 -14.57 -28.86
N ALA A 349 -25.33 -14.44 -28.29
CA ALA A 349 -24.15 -13.95 -29.01
C ALA A 349 -23.78 -14.86 -30.20
N PHE A 350 -23.95 -16.19 -30.08
CA PHE A 350 -23.79 -17.11 -31.21
C PHE A 350 -24.86 -16.90 -32.30
N ILE A 351 -26.13 -16.68 -31.92
CA ILE A 351 -27.21 -16.41 -32.89
C ILE A 351 -27.00 -15.05 -33.58
N PHE A 352 -26.49 -14.05 -32.86
CA PHE A 352 -26.13 -12.75 -33.42
C PHE A 352 -24.93 -12.85 -34.38
N PHE A 353 -23.90 -13.64 -34.04
CA PHE A 353 -22.77 -13.89 -34.94
C PHE A 353 -23.23 -14.60 -36.22
N GLU A 354 -24.09 -15.61 -36.11
CA GLU A 354 -24.71 -16.30 -37.26
C GLU A 354 -25.51 -15.33 -38.13
N LEU A 355 -26.35 -14.47 -37.52
CA LEU A 355 -27.10 -13.42 -38.22
C LEU A 355 -26.16 -12.45 -38.98
N CYS A 356 -25.10 -11.96 -38.32
CA CYS A 356 -24.11 -11.09 -38.95
C CYS A 356 -23.31 -11.79 -40.06
N PHE A 357 -23.00 -13.08 -39.91
CA PHE A 357 -22.35 -13.90 -40.93
C PHE A 357 -23.24 -14.04 -42.17
N ASN A 358 -24.52 -14.37 -42.00
CA ASN A 358 -25.48 -14.48 -43.11
C ASN A 358 -25.71 -13.13 -43.80
N ILE A 359 -25.83 -12.02 -43.06
CA ILE A 359 -25.92 -10.67 -43.63
C ILE A 359 -24.65 -10.32 -44.41
N GLY A 360 -23.46 -10.56 -43.84
CA GLY A 360 -22.18 -10.29 -44.51
C GLY A 360 -21.97 -11.12 -45.76
N TRP A 361 -22.29 -12.42 -45.71
CA TRP A 361 -22.32 -13.33 -46.85
C TRP A 361 -23.28 -12.84 -47.94
N GLY A 362 -24.48 -12.41 -47.54
CA GLY A 362 -25.50 -11.85 -48.42
C GLY A 362 -25.02 -10.61 -49.18
N LEU A 363 -24.48 -9.63 -48.45
CA LEU A 363 -23.91 -8.41 -49.02
C LEU A 363 -22.74 -8.70 -49.96
N ALA A 364 -21.86 -9.64 -49.59
CA ALA A 364 -20.71 -10.04 -50.41
C ALA A 364 -21.10 -10.74 -51.73
N HIS A 365 -22.28 -11.37 -51.80
CA HIS A 365 -22.80 -12.05 -52.99
C HIS A 365 -23.91 -11.26 -53.71
N HIS A 366 -24.10 -9.98 -53.37
CA HIS A 366 -25.15 -9.10 -53.92
C HIS A 366 -26.58 -9.68 -53.82
N LEU A 367 -26.83 -10.58 -52.86
CA LEU A 367 -28.15 -11.16 -52.61
C LEU A 367 -29.07 -10.09 -52.03
N THR A 368 -30.28 -9.95 -52.58
CA THR A 368 -31.28 -9.00 -52.04
C THR A 368 -31.65 -9.35 -50.59
N TRP A 369 -32.23 -8.42 -49.83
CA TRP A 369 -32.57 -8.65 -48.40
C TRP A 369 -33.47 -9.89 -48.16
N SER A 370 -34.27 -10.30 -49.14
CA SER A 370 -35.10 -11.51 -49.09
C SER A 370 -34.41 -12.81 -49.55
N GLN A 371 -33.18 -12.72 -50.05
CA GLN A 371 -32.36 -13.84 -50.56
C GLN A 371 -31.07 -14.06 -49.76
N SER A 372 -30.57 -13.01 -49.10
CA SER A 372 -29.37 -13.01 -48.23
C SER A 372 -29.65 -13.57 -46.84
N LEU A 373 -30.86 -13.32 -46.35
CA LEU A 373 -31.37 -13.85 -45.10
C LEU A 373 -32.03 -15.21 -45.37
N PRO A 374 -31.64 -16.31 -44.68
CA PRO A 374 -32.45 -17.53 -44.66
C PRO A 374 -33.90 -17.19 -44.28
N PRO A 375 -34.94 -17.83 -44.84
CA PRO A 375 -36.32 -17.43 -44.56
C PRO A 375 -36.62 -17.50 -43.06
N TYR A 376 -36.75 -16.32 -42.43
CA TYR A 376 -36.80 -16.17 -40.97
C TYR A 376 -38.13 -16.68 -40.42
N TYR A 377 -38.15 -17.99 -40.17
CA TYR A 377 -39.16 -18.84 -39.56
C TYR A 377 -40.42 -19.10 -40.42
N PRO A 378 -40.81 -20.37 -40.64
CA PRO A 378 -42.12 -20.72 -41.21
C PRO A 378 -43.29 -20.47 -40.24
N HIS A 379 -43.08 -19.68 -39.19
CA HIS A 379 -44.04 -19.44 -38.11
C HIS A 379 -44.07 -17.94 -37.75
N HIS A 380 -45.10 -17.26 -38.22
CA HIS A 380 -45.39 -15.84 -37.97
C HIS A 380 -45.23 -15.43 -36.49
N ALA A 381 -45.71 -16.27 -35.56
CA ALA A 381 -45.63 -16.02 -34.13
C ALA A 381 -44.18 -16.01 -33.56
N LEU A 382 -43.24 -16.74 -34.17
CA LEU A 382 -41.83 -16.69 -33.76
C LEU A 382 -41.15 -15.39 -34.25
N SER A 383 -41.50 -14.91 -35.45
CA SER A 383 -41.06 -13.58 -35.91
C SER A 383 -41.53 -12.50 -34.95
N LEU A 384 -42.85 -12.43 -34.68
CA LEU A 384 -43.43 -11.43 -33.76
C LEU A 384 -42.74 -11.40 -32.38
N MET A 385 -42.36 -12.57 -31.85
CA MET A 385 -41.63 -12.65 -30.58
C MET A 385 -40.17 -12.14 -30.69
N ILE A 386 -39.52 -12.32 -31.83
CA ILE A 386 -38.17 -11.82 -32.08
C ILE A 386 -38.19 -10.31 -32.37
N ASP A 387 -39.18 -9.83 -33.11
CA ASP A 387 -39.44 -8.40 -33.35
C ASP A 387 -39.72 -7.66 -32.03
N ALA A 388 -40.56 -8.24 -31.15
CA ALA A 388 -40.79 -7.72 -29.80
C ALA A 388 -39.51 -7.70 -28.95
N ASN A 389 -38.69 -8.76 -29.02
CA ASN A 389 -37.40 -8.80 -28.33
C ASN A 389 -36.40 -7.76 -28.86
N LEU A 390 -36.39 -7.50 -30.16
CA LEU A 390 -35.56 -6.47 -30.78
C LEU A 390 -35.98 -5.07 -30.30
N ILE A 391 -37.29 -4.79 -30.24
CA ILE A 391 -37.81 -3.52 -29.70
C ILE A 391 -37.41 -3.35 -28.22
N LEU A 392 -37.53 -4.40 -27.41
CA LEU A 392 -37.14 -4.38 -25.99
C LEU A 392 -35.61 -4.19 -25.81
N LEU A 393 -34.79 -4.78 -26.69
CA LEU A 393 -33.34 -4.59 -26.72
C LEU A 393 -32.96 -3.16 -27.13
N VAL A 394 -33.61 -2.60 -28.17
CA VAL A 394 -33.38 -1.20 -28.60
C VAL A 394 -33.76 -0.22 -27.49
N ASN A 395 -34.89 -0.44 -26.80
CA ASN A 395 -35.23 0.32 -25.60
C ASN A 395 -34.14 0.19 -24.52
N ARG A 396 -33.67 -1.02 -24.19
CA ARG A 396 -32.61 -1.23 -23.19
C ARG A 396 -31.32 -0.47 -23.53
N ILE A 397 -30.89 -0.53 -24.78
CA ILE A 397 -29.72 0.23 -25.28
C ILE A 397 -29.95 1.73 -25.11
N PHE A 398 -31.13 2.24 -25.48
CA PHE A 398 -31.51 3.64 -25.31
C PHE A 398 -31.53 4.08 -23.85
N GLN A 399 -32.13 3.30 -22.93
CA GLN A 399 -32.15 3.62 -21.50
C GLN A 399 -30.74 3.73 -20.93
N ARG A 400 -29.87 2.77 -21.24
CA ARG A 400 -28.49 2.74 -20.74
C ARG A 400 -27.68 3.93 -21.28
N ALA A 401 -27.75 4.20 -22.59
CA ALA A 401 -27.13 5.40 -23.18
C ALA A 401 -27.68 6.70 -22.56
N ARG A 402 -29.00 6.81 -22.36
CA ARG A 402 -29.64 7.96 -21.70
C ARG A 402 -29.14 8.16 -20.26
N CYS A 403 -28.91 7.09 -19.50
CA CYS A 403 -28.40 7.19 -18.13
C CYS A 403 -26.93 7.65 -18.13
N VAL A 404 -26.08 7.05 -18.96
CA VAL A 404 -24.66 7.44 -19.11
C VAL A 404 -24.53 8.90 -19.53
N GLY A 405 -25.34 9.35 -20.49
CA GLY A 405 -25.34 10.74 -20.98
C GLY A 405 -25.81 11.81 -19.97
N GLN A 406 -26.26 11.43 -18.78
CA GLN A 406 -26.58 12.37 -17.68
C GLN A 406 -25.39 12.61 -16.73
N ILE A 407 -24.43 11.69 -16.67
CA ILE A 407 -23.32 11.71 -15.69
C ILE A 407 -21.93 11.71 -16.32
N ALA A 408 -21.82 11.38 -17.61
CA ALA A 408 -20.56 11.22 -18.33
C ALA A 408 -20.63 11.83 -19.74
N SER A 409 -19.45 11.99 -20.35
CA SER A 409 -19.28 12.64 -21.65
C SER A 409 -20.05 11.94 -22.77
N ARG A 410 -20.47 12.72 -23.78
CA ARG A 410 -21.18 12.22 -24.97
C ARG A 410 -20.41 11.11 -25.71
N ARG A 411 -19.09 11.00 -25.53
CA ARG A 411 -18.26 9.92 -26.09
C ARG A 411 -18.52 8.60 -25.36
N GLN A 412 -18.68 8.60 -24.04
CA GLN A 412 -19.04 7.39 -23.28
C GLN A 412 -20.46 6.92 -23.63
N MET A 413 -21.41 7.85 -23.76
CA MET A 413 -22.79 7.55 -24.18
C MET A 413 -22.85 6.76 -25.50
N LEU A 414 -22.03 7.15 -26.50
CA LEU A 414 -21.98 6.48 -27.80
C LEU A 414 -21.30 5.10 -27.75
N LEU A 415 -20.53 4.78 -26.70
CA LEU A 415 -19.90 3.48 -26.51
C LEU A 415 -20.76 2.47 -25.73
N ALA A 416 -21.80 2.92 -25.02
CA ALA A 416 -22.70 2.06 -24.26
C ALA A 416 -23.30 0.87 -25.09
N PRO A 417 -23.69 1.03 -26.37
CA PRO A 417 -24.16 -0.10 -27.19
C PRO A 417 -23.11 -1.20 -27.38
N VAL A 418 -21.84 -0.81 -27.60
CA VAL A 418 -20.71 -1.73 -27.76
C VAL A 418 -20.39 -2.41 -26.43
N ARG A 419 -20.40 -1.64 -25.33
CA ARG A 419 -20.10 -2.13 -23.99
C ARG A 419 -21.17 -3.04 -23.39
N ILE A 420 -22.42 -3.00 -23.85
CA ILE A 420 -23.43 -4.03 -23.50
C ILE A 420 -22.98 -5.43 -23.93
N VAL A 421 -22.37 -5.57 -25.11
CA VAL A 421 -21.86 -6.87 -25.59
C VAL A 421 -20.69 -7.34 -24.72
N TRP A 422 -19.78 -6.44 -24.34
CA TRP A 422 -18.65 -6.74 -23.46
C TRP A 422 -19.08 -7.06 -22.02
N SER A 423 -20.05 -6.32 -21.49
CA SER A 423 -20.71 -6.53 -20.20
C SER A 423 -21.31 -7.94 -20.11
N ASN A 424 -22.05 -8.37 -21.14
CA ASN A 424 -22.61 -9.73 -21.23
C ASN A 424 -21.54 -10.83 -21.17
N ILE A 425 -20.37 -10.63 -21.79
CA ILE A 425 -19.26 -11.58 -21.73
C ILE A 425 -18.68 -11.64 -20.31
N ILE A 426 -18.41 -10.49 -19.69
CA ILE A 426 -17.92 -10.41 -18.31
C ILE A 426 -18.91 -11.15 -17.37
N ASP A 427 -20.19 -10.83 -17.45
CA ASP A 427 -21.25 -11.38 -16.58
C ASP A 427 -21.42 -12.90 -16.75
N PHE A 428 -21.23 -13.44 -17.97
CA PHE A 428 -21.18 -14.88 -18.18
C PHE A 428 -20.03 -15.54 -17.39
N TYR A 429 -18.81 -15.00 -17.48
CA TYR A 429 -17.66 -15.53 -16.72
C TYR A 429 -17.86 -15.37 -15.21
N CYS A 430 -18.42 -14.24 -14.74
CA CYS A 430 -18.82 -14.05 -13.35
C CYS A 430 -19.77 -15.16 -12.88
N THR A 431 -20.77 -15.48 -13.70
CA THR A 431 -21.79 -16.49 -13.41
C THR A 431 -21.19 -17.90 -13.36
N TYR A 432 -20.39 -18.29 -14.36
CA TYR A 432 -19.70 -19.57 -14.39
C TYR A 432 -18.83 -19.77 -13.14
N HIS A 433 -18.02 -18.77 -12.79
CA HIS A 433 -17.15 -18.84 -11.62
C HIS A 433 -17.95 -18.77 -10.30
N ALA A 434 -19.04 -18.02 -10.22
CA ALA A 434 -19.93 -17.97 -9.05
C ALA A 434 -20.56 -19.35 -8.79
N ILE A 435 -21.20 -19.95 -9.80
CA ILE A 435 -21.81 -21.29 -9.71
C ILE A 435 -20.76 -22.32 -9.26
N ARG A 436 -19.61 -22.38 -9.92
CA ARG A 436 -18.53 -23.34 -9.60
C ARG A 436 -17.99 -23.19 -8.18
N ARG A 437 -17.91 -21.95 -7.66
CA ARG A 437 -17.44 -21.68 -6.28
C ARG A 437 -18.51 -22.01 -5.24
N PHE A 438 -19.77 -21.70 -5.53
CA PHE A 438 -20.89 -21.97 -4.63
C PHE A 438 -21.15 -23.48 -4.49
N THR A 439 -21.17 -24.23 -5.59
CA THR A 439 -21.30 -25.70 -5.54
C THR A 439 -20.12 -26.36 -4.82
N HIS A 440 -18.89 -25.87 -5.03
CA HIS A 440 -17.73 -26.33 -4.26
C HIS A 440 -17.84 -26.01 -2.77
N SER A 441 -18.37 -24.84 -2.38
CA SER A 441 -18.59 -24.49 -0.96
C SER A 441 -19.61 -25.41 -0.31
N ILE A 442 -20.74 -25.69 -0.98
CA ILE A 442 -21.74 -26.67 -0.53
C ILE A 442 -21.11 -28.06 -0.38
N TYR A 443 -20.39 -28.54 -1.40
CA TYR A 443 -19.80 -29.89 -1.40
C TYR A 443 -18.69 -30.07 -0.35
N SER A 444 -17.85 -29.05 -0.13
CA SER A 444 -16.70 -29.13 0.77
C SER A 444 -17.00 -28.71 2.22
N GLY A 445 -18.19 -28.18 2.49
CA GLY A 445 -18.58 -27.61 3.79
C GLY A 445 -17.79 -26.36 4.21
N LYS A 446 -16.89 -25.85 3.35
CA LYS A 446 -16.03 -24.69 3.66
C LYS A 446 -16.76 -23.39 3.34
N PRO A 447 -16.70 -22.37 4.22
CA PRO A 447 -17.32 -21.07 3.96
C PRO A 447 -16.69 -20.39 2.74
N LEU A 448 -17.48 -19.57 2.05
CA LEU A 448 -16.99 -18.74 0.95
C LEU A 448 -16.04 -17.66 1.49
N LYS A 449 -14.73 -17.89 1.44
CA LYS A 449 -13.74 -16.85 1.78
C LYS A 449 -13.95 -15.63 0.86
N TRP A 450 -13.80 -14.43 1.41
CA TRP A 450 -13.69 -13.17 0.67
C TRP A 450 -12.52 -13.23 -0.35
N LEU A 451 -12.64 -12.51 -1.46
CA LEU A 451 -11.52 -12.20 -2.36
C LEU A 451 -11.42 -10.69 -2.48
N LYS A 452 -10.22 -10.17 -2.26
CA LYS A 452 -9.85 -8.80 -2.59
C LYS A 452 -9.71 -8.62 -4.11
N THR A 453 -9.95 -7.39 -4.56
CA THR A 453 -9.65 -6.87 -5.89
C THR A 453 -8.59 -5.77 -5.77
N ALA A 454 -7.87 -5.46 -6.84
CA ALA A 454 -6.99 -4.30 -6.85
C ALA A 454 -7.83 -3.02 -7.03
N HIS A 455 -7.60 -2.05 -6.17
CA HIS A 455 -8.28 -0.74 -6.17
C HIS A 455 -7.28 0.35 -6.60
N GLU A 456 -7.76 1.40 -7.25
CA GLU A 456 -6.93 2.51 -7.76
C GLU A 456 -7.49 3.83 -7.25
N PHE A 457 -6.78 4.57 -6.40
CA PHE A 457 -7.17 5.94 -6.07
C PHE A 457 -6.79 6.89 -7.20
N PRO A 458 -7.57 7.95 -7.52
CA PRO A 458 -7.21 8.87 -8.58
C PRO A 458 -5.91 9.64 -8.25
N ASN A 459 -5.05 9.84 -9.25
CA ASN A 459 -3.87 10.70 -9.07
C ASN A 459 -4.29 12.16 -8.81
N VAL A 460 -3.37 12.97 -8.29
CA VAL A 460 -3.62 14.39 -7.97
C VAL A 460 -4.20 15.14 -9.18
N GLU A 461 -3.74 14.85 -10.40
CA GLU A 461 -4.31 15.40 -11.64
C GLU A 461 -5.79 15.02 -11.86
N ALA A 462 -6.19 13.76 -11.67
CA ALA A 462 -7.58 13.32 -11.76
C ALA A 462 -8.46 13.80 -10.59
N LEU A 463 -7.88 13.97 -9.39
CA LEU A 463 -8.51 14.65 -8.27
C LEU A 463 -8.73 16.15 -8.57
N LEU A 464 -7.86 16.76 -9.37
CA LEU A 464 -7.89 18.15 -9.84
C LEU A 464 -8.49 18.32 -11.25
N GLN A 465 -9.04 17.28 -11.89
CA GLN A 465 -9.64 17.38 -13.23
C GLN A 465 -10.85 18.33 -13.28
N ARG A 466 -11.36 18.75 -12.11
CA ARG A 466 -12.02 20.05 -11.98
C ARG A 466 -11.03 21.16 -11.63
N HIS A 467 -10.48 21.76 -12.67
CA HIS A 467 -10.13 23.18 -12.64
C HIS A 467 -11.41 23.97 -12.27
N ARG A 468 -11.58 24.32 -10.99
CA ARG A 468 -12.70 25.16 -10.51
C ARG A 468 -12.61 26.54 -11.18
N PRO A 469 -13.52 26.91 -12.07
CA PRO A 469 -13.48 28.20 -12.75
C PRO A 469 -13.86 29.33 -11.78
N LEU A 470 -13.50 30.56 -12.13
CA LEU A 470 -13.65 31.72 -11.24
C LEU A 470 -15.10 31.93 -10.75
N GLY A 471 -16.10 31.68 -11.61
CA GLY A 471 -17.51 31.83 -11.27
C GLY A 471 -17.99 30.89 -10.15
N ASP A 472 -17.48 29.66 -10.08
CA ASP A 472 -17.91 28.69 -9.05
C ASP A 472 -17.41 29.10 -7.67
N LEU A 473 -16.13 29.46 -7.55
CA LEU A 473 -15.54 29.89 -6.28
C LEU A 473 -16.19 31.19 -5.76
N LEU A 474 -16.62 32.09 -6.66
CA LEU A 474 -17.37 33.30 -6.28
C LEU A 474 -18.82 33.00 -5.83
N LEU A 475 -19.45 31.93 -6.33
CA LEU A 475 -20.74 31.45 -5.83
C LEU A 475 -20.59 30.74 -4.47
N GLU A 476 -19.57 29.88 -4.34
CA GLU A 476 -19.23 29.09 -3.16
C GLU A 476 -18.96 29.99 -1.94
N HIS A 477 -18.13 31.02 -2.10
CA HIS A 477 -17.89 32.03 -1.08
C HIS A 477 -19.01 33.10 -0.99
N ARG A 478 -20.13 32.92 -1.71
CA ARG A 478 -21.31 33.80 -1.73
C ARG A 478 -21.01 35.27 -2.08
N PHE A 479 -19.92 35.54 -2.79
CA PHE A 479 -19.58 36.88 -3.27
C PHE A 479 -20.46 37.32 -4.44
N ILE A 480 -21.05 36.37 -5.19
CA ILE A 480 -22.07 36.65 -6.22
C ILE A 480 -23.27 35.71 -6.09
N SER A 481 -24.42 36.13 -6.60
CA SER A 481 -25.59 35.26 -6.81
C SER A 481 -25.54 34.55 -8.19
N PRO A 482 -26.28 33.43 -8.35
CA PRO A 482 -26.50 32.79 -9.65
C PRO A 482 -27.16 33.70 -10.70
N VAL A 483 -27.76 34.82 -10.31
CA VAL A 483 -28.34 35.81 -11.23
C VAL A 483 -27.26 36.77 -11.74
N GLN A 484 -26.39 37.27 -10.85
CA GLN A 484 -25.25 38.11 -11.23
C GLN A 484 -24.26 37.34 -12.13
N LEU A 485 -23.94 36.07 -11.81
CA LEU A 485 -23.07 35.26 -12.66
C LEU A 485 -23.69 35.01 -14.05
N ARG A 486 -25.00 34.78 -14.13
CA ARG A 486 -25.72 34.69 -15.42
C ARG A 486 -25.69 36.00 -16.20
N LYS A 487 -25.82 37.16 -15.54
CA LYS A 487 -25.67 38.48 -16.19
C LYS A 487 -24.26 38.66 -16.75
N ALA A 488 -23.22 38.39 -15.95
CA ALA A 488 -21.82 38.57 -16.34
C ALA A 488 -21.39 37.64 -17.48
N LEU A 489 -21.77 36.35 -17.46
CA LEU A 489 -21.52 35.43 -18.57
C LEU A 489 -22.36 35.78 -19.82
N GLY A 490 -23.57 36.34 -19.62
CA GLY A 490 -24.39 36.91 -20.69
C GLY A 490 -23.75 38.13 -21.36
N ILE A 491 -23.02 38.95 -20.62
CA ILE A 491 -22.18 40.04 -21.15
C ILE A 491 -20.96 39.45 -21.87
N GLN A 492 -20.20 38.56 -21.22
CA GLN A 492 -18.98 37.96 -21.77
C GLN A 492 -19.21 37.24 -23.11
N SER A 493 -20.38 36.65 -23.31
CA SER A 493 -20.77 35.96 -24.56
C SER A 493 -21.28 36.89 -25.67
N ARG A 494 -21.48 38.19 -25.39
CA ARG A 494 -22.00 39.20 -26.33
C ARG A 494 -20.97 40.26 -26.71
N THR A 495 -19.96 40.50 -25.88
CA THR A 495 -18.86 41.42 -26.19
C THR A 495 -18.09 40.90 -27.42
N THR A 496 -17.99 41.72 -28.47
CA THR A 496 -17.23 41.41 -29.69
C THR A 496 -15.72 41.35 -29.45
N ASP A 497 -15.24 42.03 -28.40
CA ASP A 497 -13.85 42.02 -27.97
C ASP A 497 -13.55 40.76 -27.14
N ARG A 498 -12.64 39.93 -27.66
CA ARG A 498 -12.73 38.46 -27.50
C ARG A 498 -12.03 37.89 -26.25
N ASN A 499 -11.64 38.75 -25.30
CA ASN A 499 -10.72 38.38 -24.21
C ASN A 499 -11.07 38.93 -22.81
N MET A 500 -12.15 39.70 -22.62
CA MET A 500 -12.43 40.29 -21.30
C MET A 500 -12.68 39.21 -20.22
N PRO A 501 -11.86 39.12 -19.15
CA PRO A 501 -12.02 38.09 -18.13
C PRO A 501 -13.27 38.29 -17.27
N LEU A 502 -13.89 37.18 -16.85
CA LEU A 502 -15.11 37.18 -16.02
C LEU A 502 -14.99 38.06 -14.76
N GLY A 503 -13.82 38.06 -14.11
CA GLY A 503 -13.55 38.88 -12.93
C GLY A 503 -13.58 40.39 -13.22
N GLN A 504 -13.11 40.82 -14.40
CA GLN A 504 -13.20 42.24 -14.79
C GLN A 504 -14.65 42.65 -15.10
N ILE A 505 -15.44 41.76 -15.70
CA ILE A 505 -16.87 42.00 -15.95
C ILE A 505 -17.62 42.13 -14.63
N LEU A 506 -17.34 41.24 -13.66
CA LEU A 506 -17.96 41.29 -12.32
C LEU A 506 -17.51 42.50 -11.49
N LEU A 507 -16.29 43.01 -11.68
CA LEU A 507 -15.86 44.30 -11.12
C LEU A 507 -16.56 45.49 -11.78
N ALA A 508 -16.66 45.52 -13.11
CA ALA A 508 -17.32 46.60 -13.85
C ALA A 508 -18.82 46.69 -13.58
N GLU A 509 -19.46 45.55 -13.30
CA GLU A 509 -20.85 45.42 -12.85
C GLU A 509 -21.03 45.69 -11.34
N SER A 510 -19.97 46.04 -10.61
CA SER A 510 -19.95 46.21 -9.14
C SER A 510 -20.52 45.00 -8.37
N ALA A 511 -20.40 43.80 -8.94
CA ALA A 511 -20.93 42.56 -8.38
C ALA A 511 -19.98 41.91 -7.37
N ILE A 512 -18.68 42.24 -7.41
CA ILE A 512 -17.64 41.82 -6.45
C ILE A 512 -16.69 42.99 -6.16
N THR A 513 -15.95 42.93 -5.04
CA THR A 513 -14.83 43.84 -4.79
C THR A 513 -13.51 43.31 -5.37
N LYS A 514 -12.51 44.19 -5.49
CA LYS A 514 -11.15 43.83 -5.93
C LYS A 514 -10.50 42.80 -5.00
N ASP A 515 -10.78 42.89 -3.70
CA ASP A 515 -10.20 42.02 -2.68
C ASP A 515 -10.87 40.63 -2.66
N GLN A 516 -12.19 40.57 -2.86
CA GLN A 516 -12.91 39.31 -3.09
C GLN A 516 -12.38 38.58 -4.33
N LEU A 517 -12.14 39.33 -5.41
CA LEU A 517 -11.54 38.77 -6.63
C LEU A 517 -10.11 38.27 -6.38
N LEU A 518 -9.28 39.04 -5.67
CA LEU A 518 -7.90 38.64 -5.33
C LEU A 518 -7.85 37.41 -4.42
N MET A 519 -8.70 37.34 -3.40
CA MET A 519 -8.84 36.18 -2.51
C MET A 519 -9.14 34.91 -3.32
N VAL A 520 -10.16 34.97 -4.19
CA VAL A 520 -10.57 33.81 -4.99
C VAL A 520 -9.56 33.45 -6.08
N LEU A 521 -8.90 34.42 -6.71
CA LEU A 521 -7.81 34.15 -7.66
C LEU A 521 -6.61 33.50 -6.96
N ASN A 522 -6.31 33.85 -5.70
CA ASN A 522 -5.26 33.19 -4.93
C ASN A 522 -5.62 31.73 -4.59
N LEU A 523 -6.86 31.44 -4.19
CA LEU A 523 -7.34 30.07 -3.98
C LEU A 523 -7.27 29.25 -5.29
N GLN A 524 -7.72 29.80 -6.41
CA GLN A 524 -7.61 29.18 -7.73
C GLN A 524 -6.14 28.97 -8.16
N ARG A 525 -5.24 29.89 -7.79
CA ARG A 525 -3.80 29.82 -8.07
C ARG A 525 -3.10 28.75 -7.22
N GLN A 526 -3.47 28.59 -5.95
CA GLN A 526 -2.97 27.50 -5.10
C GLN A 526 -3.37 26.13 -5.67
N SER A 527 -4.64 25.96 -6.06
CA SER A 527 -5.11 24.75 -6.75
C SER A 527 -4.37 24.48 -8.08
N ARG A 528 -3.98 25.52 -8.82
CA ARG A 528 -3.16 25.39 -10.05
C ARG A 528 -1.68 25.11 -9.78
N ALA A 529 -1.10 25.63 -8.70
CA ALA A 529 0.30 25.38 -8.35
C ALA A 529 0.54 23.89 -8.07
N ALA A 530 -0.29 23.31 -7.18
CA ALA A 530 -0.29 21.88 -6.90
C ALA A 530 -0.54 21.01 -8.15
N MET A 531 -1.36 21.51 -9.10
CA MET A 531 -1.61 20.82 -10.37
C MET A 531 -0.39 20.81 -11.29
N ASN A 532 0.35 21.91 -11.37
CA ASN A 532 1.54 22.04 -12.22
C ASN A 532 2.74 21.26 -11.65
N GLU A 533 2.93 21.29 -10.33
CA GLU A 533 3.97 20.50 -9.64
C GLU A 533 3.70 18.99 -9.78
N ALA A 534 2.43 18.56 -9.74
CA ALA A 534 2.04 17.16 -9.93
C ALA A 534 2.09 16.66 -11.39
N THR A 535 2.24 17.54 -12.40
CA THR A 535 2.20 17.18 -13.83
C THR A 535 3.49 17.46 -14.60
N GLY A 536 4.42 18.24 -14.04
CA GLY A 536 5.76 18.47 -14.62
C GLY A 536 5.78 19.27 -15.93
N ALA A 537 4.71 19.99 -16.25
CA ALA A 537 4.56 20.71 -17.52
C ALA A 537 5.03 22.18 -17.46
N ASP A 538 6.16 22.46 -18.13
CA ASP A 538 6.71 23.77 -18.53
C ASP A 538 6.38 25.02 -17.69
N ALA A 539 7.19 25.27 -16.65
CA ALA A 539 7.19 26.49 -15.85
C ALA A 539 7.81 27.73 -16.55
N ARG A 540 7.68 27.89 -17.88
CA ARG A 540 8.46 28.89 -18.66
C ARG A 540 7.73 29.80 -19.66
N ALA A 541 6.42 29.65 -19.90
CA ALA A 541 5.74 30.41 -20.97
C ALA A 541 4.38 31.02 -20.54
N ALA A 542 4.39 32.15 -19.80
CA ALA A 542 3.14 32.73 -19.27
C ALA A 542 3.08 34.27 -19.06
N PHE A 543 3.98 35.09 -19.64
CA PHE A 543 3.93 36.56 -19.47
C PHE A 543 4.26 37.38 -20.74
N PRO A 544 3.29 38.12 -21.29
CA PRO A 544 3.53 39.29 -22.16
C PRO A 544 3.82 40.53 -21.31
N ALA A 545 4.85 41.30 -21.65
CA ALA A 545 5.37 42.38 -20.79
C ALA A 545 4.55 43.70 -20.79
N SER A 546 3.48 43.81 -21.57
CA SER A 546 2.86 45.09 -21.96
C SER A 546 1.87 45.73 -20.97
N HIS A 547 1.65 45.15 -19.79
CA HIS A 547 0.65 45.65 -18.81
C HIS A 547 1.19 45.91 -17.39
N LEU A 548 2.51 45.92 -17.20
CA LEU A 548 3.13 46.23 -15.90
C LEU A 548 3.41 47.73 -15.67
N ALA A 549 3.12 48.60 -16.64
CA ALA A 549 3.51 50.02 -16.61
C ALA A 549 2.54 50.97 -15.88
N GLU A 550 1.29 50.57 -15.62
CA GLU A 550 0.22 51.46 -15.14
C GLU A 550 -0.24 51.19 -13.69
N MET A 551 0.52 50.41 -12.91
CA MET A 551 0.23 50.13 -11.51
C MET A 551 1.45 50.31 -10.59
N ASP A 552 2.05 51.50 -10.62
CA ASP A 552 3.02 51.90 -9.60
C ASP A 552 2.31 52.32 -8.30
N LEU A 553 2.49 51.51 -7.26
CA LEU A 553 2.05 51.77 -5.88
C LEU A 553 3.24 52.02 -4.93
N SER A 554 4.44 52.30 -5.46
CA SER A 554 5.67 52.46 -4.67
C SER A 554 5.76 53.78 -3.88
N ALA A 555 4.78 54.69 -4.04
CA ALA A 555 4.74 56.00 -3.39
C ALA A 555 4.68 55.91 -1.85
N ASP A 556 3.86 55.01 -1.29
CA ASP A 556 3.48 55.00 0.13
C ASP A 556 4.27 54.02 1.02
N LEU A 557 5.30 53.34 0.49
CA LEU A 557 6.08 52.34 1.24
C LEU A 557 7.40 52.90 1.82
N PRO A 558 7.70 52.68 3.12
CA PRO A 558 8.92 53.16 3.77
C PRO A 558 10.23 52.68 3.12
N SER A 559 11.26 53.52 3.24
CA SER A 559 12.55 53.39 2.53
C SER A 559 13.27 52.05 2.69
N GLY A 560 13.14 51.36 3.83
CA GLY A 560 13.77 50.06 4.07
C GLY A 560 13.26 48.90 3.20
N LEU A 561 12.06 49.01 2.61
CA LEU A 561 11.47 47.97 1.77
C LEU A 561 11.72 48.18 0.26
N ARG A 562 12.08 49.40 -0.18
CA ARG A 562 12.30 49.70 -1.61
C ARG A 562 13.44 48.87 -2.20
N THR A 563 14.56 48.70 -1.47
CA THR A 563 15.75 47.97 -1.95
C THR A 563 15.44 46.49 -2.24
N ILE A 564 14.71 45.83 -1.34
CA ILE A 564 14.35 44.41 -1.46
C ILE A 564 13.46 44.19 -2.70
N TYR A 565 12.57 45.13 -2.99
CA TYR A 565 11.64 45.05 -4.13
C TYR A 565 12.32 45.29 -5.49
N THR A 566 13.45 46.02 -5.54
CA THR A 566 14.19 46.26 -6.80
C THR A 566 15.21 45.16 -7.11
N GLU A 567 15.90 44.61 -6.10
CA GLU A 567 16.91 43.56 -6.32
C GLU A 567 16.29 42.21 -6.72
N SER A 568 15.09 41.89 -6.24
CA SER A 568 14.43 40.61 -6.51
C SER A 568 13.89 40.44 -7.95
N VAL A 569 13.83 41.49 -8.75
CA VAL A 569 13.21 41.47 -10.09
C VAL A 569 14.24 41.31 -11.21
N GLN A 570 15.51 41.69 -11.00
CA GLN A 570 16.53 41.67 -12.06
C GLN A 570 17.22 40.31 -12.28
N SER A 571 17.01 39.33 -11.40
CA SER A 571 17.72 38.04 -11.44
C SER A 571 17.05 36.94 -12.27
N VAL A 572 15.88 37.19 -12.87
CA VAL A 572 15.03 36.15 -13.50
C VAL A 572 14.73 36.43 -14.98
N VAL A 573 15.77 36.73 -15.77
CA VAL A 573 15.72 36.63 -17.25
C VAL A 573 17.03 35.99 -17.76
N PRO A 574 17.02 34.70 -18.16
CA PRO A 574 18.19 34.09 -18.78
C PRO A 574 18.33 34.55 -20.25
N ALA A 575 19.55 34.91 -20.66
CA ALA A 575 19.84 35.25 -22.05
C ALA A 575 19.69 34.03 -22.98
N ALA A 576 19.21 34.26 -24.20
CA ALA A 576 19.13 33.24 -25.23
C ALA A 576 20.53 32.90 -25.78
N VAL A 577 20.76 31.61 -26.05
CA VAL A 577 21.94 31.11 -26.75
C VAL A 577 21.46 30.32 -27.96
N GLU A 578 21.77 30.80 -29.16
CA GLU A 578 21.50 30.09 -30.41
C GLU A 578 22.49 28.95 -30.59
N ILE A 579 22.02 27.81 -31.12
CA ILE A 579 22.88 26.71 -31.58
C ILE A 579 22.44 26.35 -33.01
N PRO A 580 23.32 26.45 -34.02
CA PRO A 580 22.94 26.24 -35.41
C PRO A 580 22.75 24.75 -35.75
N MET A 581 21.73 24.44 -36.55
CA MET A 581 21.54 23.11 -37.13
C MET A 581 22.37 22.92 -38.42
N GLN A 582 22.99 21.75 -38.56
CA GLN A 582 23.22 21.13 -39.88
C GLN A 582 22.80 19.64 -39.84
N PRO A 583 22.31 19.09 -40.97
CA PRO A 583 21.60 17.80 -40.96
C PRO A 583 22.53 16.58 -41.08
N ALA A 584 22.19 15.50 -40.40
CA ALA A 584 22.80 14.19 -40.60
C ALA A 584 22.12 13.44 -41.76
N ALA A 585 22.91 12.92 -42.69
CA ALA A 585 22.45 12.01 -43.75
C ALA A 585 22.75 10.55 -43.38
N ALA A 586 21.85 9.64 -43.76
CA ALA A 586 22.09 8.20 -43.79
C ALA A 586 22.87 7.85 -45.09
N PRO A 587 23.54 6.67 -45.22
CA PRO A 587 22.88 5.36 -45.09
C PRO A 587 23.72 4.25 -44.41
N ALA A 588 23.15 3.05 -44.39
CA ALA A 588 23.72 1.81 -43.85
C ALA A 588 24.82 1.18 -44.75
N ALA A 589 25.62 0.25 -44.19
CA ALA A 589 25.62 -1.18 -44.56
C ALA A 589 26.82 -1.99 -44.00
N THR A 590 26.58 -3.29 -43.74
CA THR A 590 27.53 -4.42 -43.72
C THR A 590 28.91 -4.29 -43.07
N PHE A 591 29.11 -5.04 -41.97
CA PHE A 591 30.42 -5.59 -41.60
C PHE A 591 30.77 -6.78 -42.52
N THR A 592 32.06 -6.90 -42.90
CA THR A 592 32.63 -8.09 -43.53
C THR A 592 33.91 -8.50 -42.79
N THR A 593 34.02 -9.79 -42.44
CA THR A 593 35.12 -10.33 -41.60
C THR A 593 36.31 -10.83 -42.41
N VAL A 594 37.53 -10.35 -42.13
CA VAL A 594 38.81 -11.03 -42.46
C VAL A 594 39.87 -10.72 -41.40
N ALA A 595 40.73 -11.71 -41.11
CA ALA A 595 42.00 -11.62 -40.37
C ALA A 595 42.94 -12.74 -40.93
N PRO A 596 44.19 -12.96 -40.46
CA PRO A 596 45.17 -12.09 -39.77
C PRO A 596 46.62 -12.15 -40.38
N ALA A 597 47.48 -11.15 -40.09
CA ALA A 597 48.96 -11.22 -40.15
C ALA A 597 49.54 -9.98 -39.43
N ARG A 598 50.60 -9.94 -38.59
CA ARG A 598 51.92 -10.62 -38.40
C ARG A 598 53.13 -9.73 -38.77
N LEU A 599 53.72 -9.14 -37.71
CA LEU A 599 55.17 -8.97 -37.43
C LEU A 599 56.02 -7.89 -38.15
N ALA A 600 57.12 -7.54 -37.44
CA ALA A 600 58.28 -6.71 -37.79
C ALA A 600 58.03 -5.19 -37.98
N SER A 601 58.95 -4.28 -37.61
CA SER A 601 60.14 -4.35 -36.72
C SER A 601 60.70 -2.95 -36.46
N GLY A 602 61.32 -2.70 -35.30
CA GLY A 602 62.08 -1.45 -35.06
C GLY A 602 62.68 -1.36 -33.65
N GLU A 603 64.01 -1.50 -33.53
CA GLU A 603 64.74 -1.24 -32.28
C GLU A 603 65.27 0.20 -32.22
N ILE A 604 65.24 0.80 -31.03
CA ILE A 604 66.26 1.77 -30.57
C ILE A 604 66.64 1.38 -29.12
N LYS A 605 67.92 1.49 -28.77
CA LYS A 605 68.53 1.11 -27.48
C LYS A 605 69.39 2.27 -26.92
N ILE A 606 70.08 2.02 -25.79
CA ILE A 606 71.16 2.81 -25.16
C ILE A 606 70.65 3.91 -24.20
N PHE A 607 71.10 4.09 -22.94
CA PHE A 607 71.71 3.17 -21.93
C PHE A 607 71.64 3.83 -20.50
N PRO A 608 72.30 3.37 -19.39
CA PRO A 608 71.56 3.09 -18.14
C PRO A 608 71.89 3.99 -16.91
N VAL A 609 71.17 3.74 -15.80
CA VAL A 609 71.59 4.03 -14.42
C VAL A 609 71.29 2.79 -13.54
N ALA A 610 72.12 2.51 -12.52
CA ALA A 610 72.08 1.28 -11.71
C ALA A 610 71.68 1.50 -10.23
N THR A 611 71.45 0.39 -9.53
CA THR A 611 71.01 0.24 -8.13
C THR A 611 72.09 0.49 -7.08
N PRO A 612 71.73 0.87 -5.83
CA PRO A 612 72.43 0.46 -4.60
C PRO A 612 71.85 -0.84 -3.99
N ALA A 613 72.59 -1.49 -3.08
CA ALA A 613 72.32 -2.85 -2.54
C ALA A 613 72.36 -2.93 -0.98
N PRO A 614 71.88 -4.03 -0.34
CA PRO A 614 71.71 -4.14 1.13
C PRO A 614 72.75 -5.01 1.89
N PRO A 615 72.92 -4.81 3.22
CA PRO A 615 73.14 -5.90 4.21
C PRO A 615 72.58 -5.63 5.65
N ALA A 616 72.68 -6.49 6.70
CA ALA A 616 72.41 -7.94 6.82
C ALA A 616 72.50 -8.46 8.31
N HIS A 617 71.42 -9.06 8.86
CA HIS A 617 71.39 -10.04 9.98
C HIS A 617 71.91 -9.62 11.41
N PRO A 618 72.10 -10.56 12.40
CA PRO A 618 71.10 -11.21 13.32
C PRO A 618 71.48 -11.01 14.83
N PRO A 619 71.11 -11.83 15.88
CA PRO A 619 70.16 -12.96 16.10
C PRO A 619 69.12 -12.63 17.23
N GLU A 620 68.62 -13.42 18.23
CA GLU A 620 68.79 -14.81 18.75
C GLU A 620 67.53 -15.38 19.52
N PHE A 621 67.67 -16.01 20.70
CA PHE A 621 66.67 -16.89 21.40
C PHE A 621 66.71 -16.84 22.96
N VAL A 622 65.70 -17.46 23.63
CA VAL A 622 65.75 -18.36 24.85
C VAL A 622 64.69 -18.09 25.97
N HIS A 623 63.87 -19.13 26.29
CA HIS A 623 63.11 -19.53 27.54
C HIS A 623 62.44 -18.49 28.51
N ALA A 624 61.54 -18.77 29.48
CA ALA A 624 60.88 -19.97 30.05
C ALA A 624 59.47 -19.63 30.65
N ALA A 625 58.84 -20.53 31.42
CA ALA A 625 57.57 -20.34 32.18
C ALA A 625 57.54 -21.18 33.49
N PRO A 626 56.52 -21.15 34.40
CA PRO A 626 55.47 -20.15 34.68
C PRO A 626 55.75 -19.43 36.05
N PRO A 627 55.22 -19.72 37.28
CA PRO A 627 54.03 -20.45 37.81
C PRO A 627 53.13 -19.72 38.88
N THR A 628 51.89 -20.22 39.06
CA THR A 628 51.03 -20.23 40.31
C THR A 628 50.48 -18.96 41.00
N GLU A 629 49.32 -19.13 41.66
CA GLU A 629 48.58 -18.16 42.53
C GLU A 629 49.23 -17.99 43.93
N PRO A 630 48.76 -17.01 44.77
CA PRO A 630 47.81 -17.40 45.84
C PRO A 630 46.78 -16.33 46.33
N ALA A 631 45.82 -16.83 47.13
CA ALA A 631 45.08 -16.26 48.31
C ALA A 631 45.41 -14.86 48.91
N ALA A 632 44.60 -14.21 49.78
CA ALA A 632 43.18 -14.30 50.20
C ALA A 632 42.81 -13.17 51.22
N VAL A 633 41.54 -13.11 51.66
CA VAL A 633 40.82 -12.23 52.62
C VAL A 633 41.54 -11.80 53.93
N PRO A 634 41.15 -10.65 54.56
CA PRO A 634 40.10 -10.60 55.63
C PRO A 634 39.04 -9.48 55.41
N VAL A 635 37.78 -9.42 55.92
CA VAL A 635 36.96 -10.03 57.02
C VAL A 635 36.60 -9.07 58.17
N VAL A 636 35.31 -8.71 58.26
CA VAL A 636 34.48 -8.40 59.46
C VAL A 636 33.00 -8.68 59.03
N ALA A 637 32.31 -9.77 59.40
CA ALA A 637 31.75 -10.22 60.70
C ALA A 637 30.50 -9.39 61.16
N MET A 638 29.25 -9.83 60.89
CA MET A 638 28.40 -10.81 61.65
C MET A 638 27.56 -10.15 62.80
N PRO A 639 26.46 -10.74 63.37
CA PRO A 639 26.03 -12.17 63.36
C PRO A 639 24.51 -12.53 63.28
N THR A 640 24.22 -13.76 62.79
CA THR A 640 23.12 -14.70 63.22
C THR A 640 21.61 -14.32 63.05
N VAL A 641 20.61 -15.22 63.10
CA VAL A 641 20.45 -16.66 63.54
C VAL A 641 19.77 -17.52 62.44
N ALA A 642 19.78 -18.87 62.51
CA ALA A 642 19.34 -19.77 61.41
C ALA A 642 18.72 -21.14 61.80
N LYS A 643 17.88 -21.69 60.87
CA LYS A 643 17.69 -23.15 60.51
C LYS A 643 17.16 -24.12 61.61
N PRO A 644 17.00 -25.45 61.40
CA PRO A 644 17.15 -26.37 60.22
C PRO A 644 15.82 -27.06 59.75
N ALA A 645 15.65 -27.60 58.52
CA ALA A 645 16.08 -28.89 57.89
C ALA A 645 15.34 -30.17 58.42
N ALA A 646 15.16 -31.32 57.72
CA ALA A 646 15.63 -31.80 56.40
C ALA A 646 14.77 -33.00 55.85
N GLN A 647 15.20 -33.63 54.72
CA GLN A 647 14.98 -35.04 54.25
C GLN A 647 14.33 -35.32 52.86
N ARG A 648 14.65 -36.53 52.35
CA ARG A 648 14.27 -37.29 51.13
C ARG A 648 14.33 -38.79 51.54
N PRO A 649 13.84 -39.78 50.75
CA PRO A 649 12.91 -39.79 49.59
C PRO A 649 11.73 -40.78 49.83
N VAL A 650 10.94 -41.14 48.79
CA VAL A 650 10.41 -42.51 48.48
C VAL A 650 9.48 -42.47 47.23
N THR A 651 9.11 -43.63 46.69
CA THR A 651 8.56 -43.87 45.34
C THR A 651 7.03 -43.98 45.21
N SER A 652 6.51 -43.50 44.07
CA SER A 652 5.38 -44.04 43.26
C SER A 652 4.01 -44.39 43.88
N VAL A 653 2.92 -43.82 43.33
CA VAL A 653 1.70 -44.52 42.82
C VAL A 653 0.82 -43.53 42.02
N LYS A 654 -0.13 -44.01 41.21
CA LYS A 654 -1.01 -43.22 40.32
C LYS A 654 -2.19 -42.53 41.04
N PRO A 655 -2.68 -41.37 40.55
CA PRO A 655 -4.04 -40.88 40.78
C PRO A 655 -5.09 -41.51 39.80
N PRO A 656 -6.40 -41.45 40.11
CA PRO A 656 -7.47 -42.15 39.39
C PRO A 656 -8.15 -41.34 38.26
N THR A 657 -9.01 -42.02 37.49
CA THR A 657 -9.88 -41.44 36.45
C THR A 657 -11.11 -40.74 37.05
N PRO A 658 -11.58 -39.58 36.52
CA PRO A 658 -12.83 -38.95 36.98
C PRO A 658 -14.09 -39.72 36.58
N VAL A 659 -15.14 -39.60 37.41
CA VAL A 659 -16.49 -40.12 37.17
C VAL A 659 -17.36 -39.07 36.49
N VAL A 660 -18.24 -39.49 35.58
CA VAL A 660 -19.23 -38.62 34.92
C VAL A 660 -20.45 -38.46 35.83
N ILE A 661 -20.86 -37.23 36.10
CA ILE A 661 -22.17 -36.90 36.71
C ILE A 661 -23.01 -36.16 35.66
N SER A 662 -24.25 -36.62 35.48
CA SER A 662 -25.23 -36.02 34.58
C SER A 662 -26.21 -35.16 35.38
N MET A 663 -26.62 -34.03 34.82
CA MET A 663 -27.82 -33.29 35.25
C MET A 663 -28.65 -32.91 34.02
N GLN A 664 -29.97 -33.00 34.16
CA GLN A 664 -30.93 -32.85 33.06
C GLN A 664 -31.42 -31.40 32.92
N PRO A 665 -31.80 -30.95 31.71
CA PRO A 665 -32.59 -29.73 31.54
C PRO A 665 -34.04 -29.94 32.03
N PRO A 666 -34.75 -28.87 32.44
CA PRO A 666 -36.14 -28.96 32.91
C PRO A 666 -37.14 -29.24 31.78
N ALA A 667 -38.30 -29.81 32.15
CA ALA A 667 -39.33 -30.24 31.21
C ALA A 667 -40.34 -29.13 30.83
N PRO A 668 -40.91 -29.16 29.60
CA PRO A 668 -42.01 -28.28 29.20
C PRO A 668 -43.39 -28.80 29.66
N ALA A 669 -44.31 -27.88 29.94
CA ALA A 669 -45.73 -28.12 30.22
C ALA A 669 -46.57 -28.18 28.91
N PRO A 670 -47.85 -28.66 28.95
CA PRO A 670 -48.40 -29.40 27.82
C PRO A 670 -49.21 -28.59 26.78
N ALA A 671 -49.43 -29.23 25.63
CA ALA A 671 -50.12 -28.69 24.46
C ALA A 671 -51.66 -28.64 24.61
N GLN A 672 -52.30 -27.83 23.76
CA GLN A 672 -53.72 -27.98 23.39
C GLN A 672 -53.85 -28.35 21.90
N SER A 673 -54.97 -28.95 21.54
CA SER A 673 -55.18 -29.67 20.28
C SER A 673 -55.88 -28.84 19.20
N ASN A 674 -55.64 -29.15 17.93
CA ASN A 674 -56.65 -29.89 17.15
C ASN A 674 -56.18 -30.33 15.75
N ALA A 675 -56.89 -31.34 15.26
CA ALA A 675 -56.80 -32.03 13.96
C ALA A 675 -56.77 -31.07 12.75
N SER A 676 -56.23 -31.44 11.59
CA SER A 676 -56.77 -32.55 10.80
C SER A 676 -55.82 -33.22 9.79
N ARG A 677 -56.10 -34.52 9.60
CA ARG A 677 -56.06 -35.35 8.38
C ARG A 677 -55.68 -34.68 7.03
N GLU A 678 -55.11 -35.37 6.04
CA GLU A 678 -54.60 -36.76 5.88
C GLU A 678 -54.20 -36.97 4.41
N HIS A 679 -53.06 -37.63 4.11
CA HIS A 679 -52.91 -38.65 3.04
C HIS A 679 -51.46 -39.15 2.88
N LEU A 680 -51.29 -40.45 2.60
CA LEU A 680 -50.00 -41.10 2.37
C LEU A 680 -49.68 -41.24 0.87
N ARG A 681 -48.38 -41.21 0.52
CA ARG A 681 -47.76 -42.10 -0.50
C ARG A 681 -46.23 -42.08 -0.47
N ASN A 682 -45.65 -43.06 0.22
CA ASN A 682 -44.39 -43.70 -0.19
C ASN A 682 -44.73 -44.70 -1.34
N PRO A 683 -43.81 -45.28 -2.15
CA PRO A 683 -42.49 -45.78 -1.72
C PRO A 683 -41.31 -45.68 -2.73
N ARG A 684 -40.06 -45.68 -2.21
CA ARG A 684 -39.14 -46.85 -2.28
C ARG A 684 -37.74 -46.55 -1.74
N THR A 685 -37.16 -47.54 -1.06
CA THR A 685 -35.80 -47.53 -0.50
C THR A 685 -34.77 -48.06 -1.48
N ALA A 686 -33.56 -47.51 -1.42
CA ALA A 686 -32.32 -48.14 -1.88
C ALA A 686 -31.27 -47.95 -0.78
N VAL A 687 -30.56 -49.02 -0.40
CA VAL A 687 -29.64 -49.04 0.75
C VAL A 687 -28.21 -49.24 0.25
N THR A 688 -27.29 -48.36 0.66
CA THR A 688 -25.85 -48.52 0.42
C THR A 688 -25.12 -48.54 1.77
N ARG A 689 -24.18 -49.48 1.92
CA ARG A 689 -23.51 -49.78 3.19
C ARG A 689 -22.65 -48.62 3.71
N ILE A 690 -22.74 -48.36 5.02
CA ILE A 690 -21.68 -47.68 5.78
C ILE A 690 -20.72 -48.76 6.31
N VAL A 691 -19.41 -48.53 6.18
CA VAL A 691 -18.36 -49.38 6.76
C VAL A 691 -17.80 -48.69 8.01
N PRO A 692 -17.75 -49.34 9.18
CA PRO A 692 -17.19 -48.74 10.39
C PRO A 692 -15.66 -48.69 10.35
N ALA A 693 -15.07 -47.56 10.74
CA ALA A 693 -13.63 -47.41 10.88
C ALA A 693 -13.13 -48.03 12.20
N ALA A 694 -11.97 -48.69 12.16
CA ALA A 694 -11.35 -49.31 13.33
C ALA A 694 -10.62 -48.29 14.23
N PRO A 695 -10.58 -48.48 15.56
CA PRO A 695 -9.93 -47.55 16.48
C PRO A 695 -8.42 -47.78 16.57
N ILE A 696 -7.62 -46.70 16.50
CA ILE A 696 -6.19 -46.71 16.86
C ILE A 696 -5.99 -45.84 18.09
N GLY A 697 -5.51 -46.45 19.18
CA GLY A 697 -5.36 -45.80 20.48
C GLY A 697 -3.92 -45.44 20.83
N LYS A 698 -3.73 -44.21 21.32
CA LYS A 698 -2.68 -43.75 22.25
C LYS A 698 -1.21 -44.10 21.93
N ARG A 699 -0.39 -43.05 21.69
CA ARG A 699 0.73 -42.74 22.60
C ARG A 699 1.34 -41.34 22.42
N PHE A 700 1.75 -40.79 23.57
CA PHE A 700 2.66 -39.67 23.85
C PHE A 700 2.46 -38.26 23.25
N SER A 701 2.41 -37.31 24.18
CA SER A 701 2.72 -35.89 24.01
C SER A 701 4.22 -35.62 24.15
N VAL A 702 4.78 -34.76 23.30
CA VAL A 702 6.07 -34.06 23.52
C VAL A 702 5.90 -32.61 23.03
N LEU A 703 6.55 -31.66 23.71
CA LEU A 703 6.51 -30.22 23.37
C LEU A 703 7.47 -29.84 22.23
N HIS A 704 7.27 -28.62 21.70
CA HIS A 704 8.28 -27.78 21.02
C HIS A 704 9.51 -28.48 20.43
N SER A 705 9.43 -28.90 19.17
CA SER A 705 10.58 -28.92 18.26
C SER A 705 10.12 -28.94 16.81
N VAL A 706 10.42 -27.87 16.07
CA VAL A 706 10.51 -27.89 14.60
C VAL A 706 11.99 -27.73 14.24
N ALA A 707 12.83 -28.57 14.83
CA ALA A 707 14.24 -28.66 14.47
C ALA A 707 14.42 -29.30 13.09
N SER A 708 15.37 -28.75 12.35
CA SER A 708 15.80 -29.09 11.00
C SER A 708 15.80 -30.59 10.64
N LYS A 709 15.27 -30.88 9.45
CA LYS A 709 15.74 -32.00 8.60
C LYS A 709 16.17 -31.51 7.21
N TRP A 710 17.10 -30.56 7.22
CA TRP A 710 18.07 -30.40 6.14
C TRP A 710 19.43 -30.81 6.69
N THR A 711 19.79 -32.08 6.50
CA THR A 711 21.09 -32.64 6.89
C THR A 711 21.96 -32.76 5.65
N PRO A 712 22.70 -31.71 5.25
CA PRO A 712 23.72 -31.84 4.21
C PRO A 712 24.77 -32.85 4.67
N THR A 713 25.03 -33.87 3.85
CA THR A 713 26.04 -34.89 4.13
C THR A 713 27.42 -34.27 4.28
N MET A 714 28.18 -34.70 5.30
CA MET A 714 29.52 -34.19 5.56
C MET A 714 30.50 -34.65 4.48
N GLN A 715 30.79 -33.74 3.54
CA GLN A 715 31.96 -33.72 2.69
C GLN A 715 32.58 -32.32 2.79
N SER A 716 33.90 -32.23 2.65
CA SER A 716 34.65 -30.98 2.81
C SER A 716 34.14 -29.91 1.84
N ARG A 717 33.50 -28.88 2.39
CA ARG A 717 32.84 -27.83 1.61
C ARG A 717 33.88 -26.79 1.24
N ARG A 718 34.05 -26.49 -0.04
CA ARG A 718 34.95 -25.41 -0.49
C ARG A 718 34.13 -24.21 -0.93
N PHE A 719 34.45 -23.04 -0.38
CA PHE A 719 33.78 -21.77 -0.60
C PHE A 719 34.66 -20.82 -1.42
N VAL A 720 34.11 -20.20 -2.45
CA VAL A 720 34.66 -18.94 -2.98
C VAL A 720 33.81 -17.79 -2.47
N VAL A 721 34.42 -16.79 -1.84
CA VAL A 721 33.73 -15.59 -1.36
C VAL A 721 34.06 -14.44 -2.30
N ALA A 722 33.03 -13.93 -3.00
CA ALA A 722 33.19 -12.82 -3.93
C ALA A 722 33.05 -11.48 -3.19
N ILE A 723 34.02 -10.59 -3.38
CA ILE A 723 34.03 -9.25 -2.79
C ILE A 723 34.23 -8.20 -3.89
N GLY A 724 33.26 -7.32 -4.07
CA GLY A 724 33.39 -6.19 -4.98
C GLY A 724 34.03 -4.97 -4.32
N THR A 725 33.56 -4.65 -3.11
CA THR A 725 33.62 -3.31 -2.51
C THR A 725 33.95 -3.35 -1.01
N ARG A 726 34.26 -2.17 -0.43
CA ARG A 726 34.50 -2.03 1.02
C ARG A 726 33.29 -2.42 1.89
N PRO A 727 32.03 -2.04 1.59
CA PRO A 727 30.87 -2.52 2.37
C PRO A 727 30.71 -4.04 2.36
N GLU A 728 30.88 -4.69 1.19
CA GLU A 728 30.89 -6.16 1.09
C GLU A 728 32.01 -6.76 1.93
N ALA A 729 33.22 -6.18 1.89
CA ALA A 729 34.34 -6.62 2.70
C ALA A 729 34.02 -6.56 4.21
N ILE A 730 33.45 -5.46 4.70
CA ILE A 730 33.05 -5.30 6.11
C ILE A 730 32.00 -6.35 6.50
N LYS A 731 30.98 -6.57 5.66
CA LYS A 731 29.88 -7.50 5.96
C LYS A 731 30.25 -8.98 5.78
N LEU A 732 31.23 -9.31 4.94
CA LEU A 732 31.70 -10.68 4.73
C LEU A 732 32.86 -11.09 5.65
N ALA A 733 33.67 -10.14 6.14
CA ALA A 733 34.77 -10.39 7.07
C ALA A 733 34.39 -11.25 8.31
N PRO A 734 33.27 -11.00 9.04
CA PRO A 734 32.87 -11.87 10.13
C PRO A 734 32.43 -13.26 9.63
N VAL A 735 31.76 -13.37 8.48
CA VAL A 735 31.33 -14.65 7.89
C VAL A 735 32.53 -15.53 7.54
N ILE A 736 33.56 -14.96 6.90
CA ILE A 736 34.80 -15.66 6.55
C ILE A 736 35.49 -16.18 7.81
N ARG A 737 35.56 -15.37 8.88
CA ARG A 737 36.14 -15.80 10.16
C ARG A 737 35.36 -16.93 10.81
N GLU A 738 34.03 -16.81 10.93
CA GLU A 738 33.24 -17.85 11.59
C GLU A 738 33.28 -19.17 10.81
N LEU A 739 33.28 -19.13 9.47
CA LEU A 739 33.51 -20.31 8.63
C LEU A 739 34.87 -20.97 8.90
N ARG A 740 35.97 -20.20 8.91
CA ARG A 740 37.31 -20.71 9.22
C ARG A 740 37.39 -21.29 10.64
N LEU A 741 36.75 -20.63 11.62
CA LEU A 741 36.66 -21.12 13.00
C LEU A 741 35.87 -22.43 13.12
N ARG A 742 34.75 -22.60 12.38
CA ARG A 742 34.03 -23.88 12.33
C ARG A 742 34.90 -24.98 11.73
N ALA A 743 35.63 -24.69 10.64
CA ALA A 743 36.54 -25.66 10.02
C ALA A 743 37.67 -26.08 10.98
N GLU A 744 38.29 -25.14 11.68
CA GLU A 744 39.32 -25.40 12.71
C GLU A 744 38.79 -26.31 13.83
N ILE A 745 37.60 -26.01 14.36
CA ILE A 745 36.93 -26.83 15.39
C ILE A 745 36.61 -28.25 14.86
N MET A 746 36.20 -28.37 13.60
CA MET A 746 35.93 -29.65 12.93
C MET A 746 37.19 -30.37 12.43
N LYS A 747 38.37 -29.73 12.50
CA LYS A 747 39.66 -30.18 11.95
C LYS A 747 39.65 -30.41 10.42
N GLU A 748 38.85 -29.63 9.70
CA GLU A 748 38.89 -29.55 8.24
C GLU A 748 39.98 -28.57 7.77
N PRO A 749 40.59 -28.75 6.58
CA PRO A 749 41.47 -27.73 5.99
C PRO A 749 40.69 -26.44 5.70
N ASP A 750 41.37 -25.29 5.65
CA ASP A 750 40.73 -23.98 5.41
C ASP A 750 39.83 -24.02 4.15
N PRO A 751 38.50 -23.90 4.32
CA PRO A 751 37.57 -24.12 3.23
C PRO A 751 37.30 -22.84 2.42
N VAL A 752 37.82 -21.68 2.84
CA VAL A 752 37.40 -20.38 2.32
C VAL A 752 38.47 -19.76 1.43
N PHE A 753 38.14 -19.52 0.17
CA PHE A 753 38.96 -18.78 -0.78
C PHE A 753 38.36 -17.39 -1.05
N VAL A 754 39.04 -16.33 -0.65
CA VAL A 754 38.55 -14.95 -0.72
C VAL A 754 38.99 -14.30 -2.04
N CYS A 755 38.04 -13.96 -2.90
CA CYS A 755 38.31 -13.41 -4.22
C CYS A 755 37.71 -12.01 -4.40
N ALA A 756 38.58 -11.01 -4.58
CA ALA A 756 38.19 -9.61 -4.78
C ALA A 756 38.23 -9.21 -6.26
N THR A 757 37.26 -8.42 -6.73
CA THR A 757 37.28 -7.87 -8.11
C THR A 757 38.21 -6.66 -8.26
N GLY A 758 38.63 -6.06 -7.16
CA GLY A 758 39.66 -5.01 -7.12
C GLY A 758 39.15 -3.57 -7.04
N GLN A 759 37.88 -3.33 -6.68
CA GLN A 759 37.41 -1.96 -6.42
C GLN A 759 37.95 -1.45 -5.08
N HIS A 760 38.74 -0.37 -5.13
CA HIS A 760 39.38 0.24 -3.95
C HIS A 760 40.10 -0.79 -3.07
N MET A 761 40.99 -1.58 -3.70
CA MET A 761 41.61 -2.77 -3.11
C MET A 761 42.25 -2.53 -1.73
N ASP A 762 42.85 -1.37 -1.50
CA ASP A 762 43.45 -1.00 -0.22
C ASP A 762 42.37 -0.93 0.88
N MET A 763 41.28 -0.22 0.62
CA MET A 763 40.13 -0.09 1.54
C MET A 763 39.42 -1.43 1.81
N VAL A 764 39.43 -2.35 0.83
CA VAL A 764 38.94 -3.73 0.98
C VAL A 764 39.89 -4.54 1.87
N SER A 765 41.20 -4.40 1.66
CA SER A 765 42.24 -5.08 2.45
C SER A 765 42.23 -4.61 3.90
N ASP A 766 42.11 -3.30 4.14
CA ASP A 766 41.96 -2.70 5.47
C ASP A 766 40.76 -3.29 6.20
N ALA A 767 39.58 -3.32 5.56
CA ALA A 767 38.35 -3.84 6.14
C ALA A 767 38.45 -5.32 6.54
N LEU A 768 39.12 -6.14 5.72
CA LEU A 768 39.35 -7.56 6.00
C LEU A 768 40.41 -7.78 7.10
N SER A 769 41.45 -6.94 7.13
CA SER A 769 42.56 -7.04 8.08
C SER A 769 42.11 -6.89 9.54
N LEU A 770 41.13 -6.02 9.81
CA LEU A 770 40.49 -5.84 11.11
C LEU A 770 39.91 -7.14 11.68
N PHE A 771 39.60 -8.11 10.81
CA PHE A 771 39.03 -9.40 11.20
C PHE A 771 40.06 -10.53 11.26
N GLY A 772 41.29 -10.29 10.79
CA GLY A 772 42.32 -11.31 10.54
C GLY A 772 42.22 -11.96 9.15
N VAL A 773 41.41 -11.40 8.25
CA VAL A 773 41.16 -11.96 6.91
C VAL A 773 42.10 -11.35 5.87
N ARG A 774 42.52 -12.15 4.89
CA ARG A 774 43.29 -11.74 3.72
C ARG A 774 42.53 -12.09 2.45
N VAL A 775 42.86 -11.42 1.34
CA VAL A 775 42.36 -11.78 0.01
C VAL A 775 43.32 -12.77 -0.63
N ASP A 776 42.81 -13.93 -1.03
CA ASP A 776 43.59 -15.00 -1.66
C ASP A 776 43.78 -14.76 -3.17
N ARG A 777 42.88 -14.00 -3.80
CA ARG A 777 43.02 -13.51 -5.19
C ARG A 777 42.35 -12.16 -5.45
N ASN A 778 43.13 -11.17 -5.89
CA ASN A 778 42.62 -9.95 -6.51
C ASN A 778 42.60 -10.13 -8.04
N LEU A 779 41.45 -9.87 -8.67
CA LEU A 779 41.25 -10.01 -10.12
C LEU A 779 41.57 -8.73 -10.92
N ALA A 780 41.80 -7.59 -10.27
CA ALA A 780 42.15 -6.30 -10.89
C ALA A 780 41.25 -5.91 -12.09
N LEU A 781 39.93 -5.97 -11.88
CA LEU A 781 38.93 -5.80 -12.95
C LEU A 781 38.53 -4.34 -13.21
N MET A 782 38.98 -3.41 -12.37
CA MET A 782 38.65 -2.00 -12.50
C MET A 782 39.58 -1.28 -13.48
N THR A 783 39.02 -0.40 -14.30
CA THR A 783 39.76 0.60 -15.10
C THR A 783 38.98 1.91 -15.10
N PRO A 784 39.62 3.07 -15.35
CA PRO A 784 38.91 4.35 -15.43
C PRO A 784 37.77 4.32 -16.46
N GLY A 785 36.67 5.01 -16.15
CA GLY A 785 35.57 5.24 -17.10
C GLY A 785 34.73 4.02 -17.50
N GLN A 786 34.82 2.88 -16.82
CA GLN A 786 34.04 1.69 -17.15
C GLN A 786 32.52 1.92 -17.07
N SER A 787 31.79 1.44 -18.07
CA SER A 787 30.33 1.28 -18.01
C SER A 787 29.93 0.05 -17.21
N LEU A 788 28.71 0.04 -16.66
CA LEU A 788 28.16 -1.11 -15.92
C LEU A 788 28.21 -2.41 -16.74
N ALA A 789 27.96 -2.34 -18.05
CA ALA A 789 28.06 -3.49 -18.95
C ALA A 789 29.50 -4.01 -19.09
N ALA A 790 30.49 -3.11 -19.20
CA ALA A 790 31.90 -3.47 -19.34
C ALA A 790 32.45 -4.16 -18.08
N ILE A 791 32.17 -3.62 -16.88
CA ILE A 791 32.59 -4.27 -15.63
C ILE A 791 31.83 -5.59 -15.42
N SER A 792 30.54 -5.65 -15.74
CA SER A 792 29.75 -6.89 -15.58
C SER A 792 30.31 -8.04 -16.42
N ALA A 793 30.63 -7.78 -17.69
CA ALA A 793 31.27 -8.76 -18.56
C ALA A 793 32.65 -9.21 -18.03
N ARG A 794 33.48 -8.27 -17.55
CA ARG A 794 34.79 -8.60 -16.95
C ARG A 794 34.66 -9.46 -15.69
N VAL A 795 33.69 -9.19 -14.82
CA VAL A 795 33.47 -10.01 -13.61
C VAL A 795 33.01 -11.42 -13.99
N LEU A 796 32.06 -11.55 -14.93
CA LEU A 796 31.52 -12.84 -15.35
C LEU A 796 32.61 -13.79 -15.87
N THR A 797 33.41 -13.35 -16.86
CA THR A 797 34.49 -14.16 -17.45
C THR A 797 35.67 -14.40 -16.48
N ALA A 798 35.96 -13.44 -15.60
CA ALA A 798 37.01 -13.64 -14.59
C ALA A 798 36.60 -14.67 -13.53
N PHE A 799 35.35 -14.66 -13.06
CA PHE A 799 34.85 -15.66 -12.13
C PHE A 799 34.71 -17.04 -12.77
N GLU A 800 34.32 -17.16 -14.03
CA GLU A 800 34.36 -18.43 -14.79
C GLU A 800 35.76 -19.10 -14.68
N THR A 801 36.82 -18.32 -14.86
CA THR A 801 38.21 -18.79 -14.71
C THR A 801 38.52 -19.24 -13.27
N VAL A 802 38.15 -18.45 -12.26
CA VAL A 802 38.35 -18.79 -10.84
C VAL A 802 37.62 -20.07 -10.45
N LEU A 803 36.39 -20.27 -10.94
CA LEU A 803 35.56 -21.42 -10.61
C LEU A 803 36.06 -22.70 -11.27
N ALA A 804 36.55 -22.62 -12.52
CA ALA A 804 37.17 -23.75 -13.22
C ALA A 804 38.45 -24.27 -12.54
N GLU A 805 39.22 -23.37 -11.92
CA GLU A 805 40.46 -23.66 -11.20
C GLU A 805 40.19 -24.18 -9.77
N ILE A 806 39.50 -23.38 -8.94
CA ILE A 806 39.28 -23.67 -7.51
C ILE A 806 38.27 -24.81 -7.32
N ARG A 807 37.27 -24.90 -8.22
CA ARG A 807 36.15 -25.86 -8.20
C ARG A 807 35.43 -25.91 -6.84
N PRO A 808 34.93 -24.77 -6.33
CA PRO A 808 34.21 -24.74 -5.06
C PRO A 808 32.88 -25.51 -5.15
N GLU A 809 32.40 -25.98 -4.01
CA GLU A 809 31.01 -26.45 -3.89
C GLU A 809 30.05 -25.26 -3.77
N TRP A 810 30.48 -24.20 -3.07
CA TRP A 810 29.67 -23.03 -2.74
C TRP A 810 30.34 -21.72 -3.18
N VAL A 811 29.54 -20.78 -3.66
CA VAL A 811 29.93 -19.38 -3.89
C VAL A 811 29.10 -18.47 -3.01
N ILE A 812 29.76 -17.65 -2.20
CA ILE A 812 29.15 -16.69 -1.28
C ILE A 812 29.22 -15.30 -1.90
N VAL A 813 28.06 -14.63 -1.97
CA VAL A 813 27.88 -13.28 -2.51
C VAL A 813 27.06 -12.44 -1.52
N GLN A 814 27.25 -11.12 -1.44
CA GLN A 814 26.56 -10.25 -0.46
C GLN A 814 25.85 -9.07 -1.14
N GLY A 815 24.61 -8.81 -0.72
CA GLY A 815 23.87 -7.62 -1.13
C GLY A 815 23.52 -7.60 -2.62
N ASP A 816 23.99 -6.58 -3.32
CA ASP A 816 23.34 -6.08 -4.54
C ASP A 816 24.30 -5.44 -5.57
N THR A 817 25.61 -5.61 -5.42
CA THR A 817 26.58 -5.06 -6.36
C THR A 817 26.62 -5.83 -7.69
N ALA A 818 27.21 -5.21 -8.72
CA ALA A 818 27.52 -5.90 -9.98
C ALA A 818 28.49 -7.09 -9.78
N THR A 819 29.31 -7.08 -8.72
CA THR A 819 30.16 -8.23 -8.36
C THR A 819 29.29 -9.39 -7.87
N THR A 820 28.41 -9.15 -6.90
CA THR A 820 27.46 -10.16 -6.39
C THR A 820 26.56 -10.73 -7.49
N ALA A 821 26.06 -9.88 -8.38
CA ALA A 821 25.27 -10.30 -9.54
C ALA A 821 26.03 -11.23 -10.51
N MET A 822 27.23 -10.84 -10.95
CA MET A 822 27.96 -11.56 -12.00
C MET A 822 28.79 -12.74 -11.49
N ALA A 823 29.33 -12.67 -10.28
CA ALA A 823 29.98 -13.83 -9.63
C ALA A 823 28.94 -14.93 -9.31
N GLY A 824 27.72 -14.53 -8.90
CA GLY A 824 26.60 -15.46 -8.74
C GLY A 824 26.17 -16.10 -10.06
N LEU A 825 26.09 -15.33 -11.15
CA LEU A 825 25.75 -15.88 -12.47
C LEU A 825 26.84 -16.83 -13.02
N ALA A 826 28.12 -16.51 -12.83
CA ALA A 826 29.22 -17.41 -13.15
C ALA A 826 29.15 -18.72 -12.35
N ALA A 827 28.85 -18.63 -11.05
CA ALA A 827 28.65 -19.79 -10.18
C ALA A 827 27.48 -20.68 -10.65
N PHE A 828 26.39 -20.08 -11.11
CA PHE A 828 25.23 -20.79 -11.64
C PHE A 828 25.58 -21.56 -12.93
N TYR A 829 26.28 -20.93 -13.87
CA TYR A 829 26.76 -21.60 -15.09
C TYR A 829 27.79 -22.71 -14.80
N ALA A 830 28.63 -22.55 -13.78
CA ALA A 830 29.57 -23.57 -13.32
C ALA A 830 28.91 -24.73 -12.52
N GLY A 831 27.59 -24.66 -12.24
CA GLY A 831 26.88 -25.66 -11.44
C GLY A 831 27.19 -25.62 -9.94
N CYS A 832 27.84 -24.56 -9.46
CA CYS A 832 28.12 -24.36 -8.04
C CYS A 832 26.84 -24.00 -7.27
N LYS A 833 26.80 -24.33 -5.97
CA LYS A 833 25.75 -23.85 -5.06
C LYS A 833 26.02 -22.39 -4.69
N ILE A 834 24.97 -21.61 -4.50
CA ILE A 834 25.07 -20.15 -4.29
C ILE A 834 24.42 -19.77 -2.97
N ALA A 835 25.14 -18.97 -2.19
CA ALA A 835 24.72 -18.45 -0.90
C ALA A 835 24.64 -16.92 -0.95
N HIS A 836 23.43 -16.38 -0.89
CA HIS A 836 23.18 -14.94 -0.92
C HIS A 836 23.08 -14.40 0.50
N ILE A 837 24.09 -13.63 0.93
CA ILE A 837 24.15 -12.91 2.19
C ILE A 837 23.41 -11.59 2.03
N GLU A 838 22.60 -11.19 3.02
CA GLU A 838 21.72 -10.01 2.93
C GLU A 838 20.69 -10.13 1.80
N ALA A 839 20.14 -11.33 1.65
CA ALA A 839 19.10 -11.63 0.66
C ALA A 839 17.76 -10.98 1.03
N GLY A 840 16.96 -10.64 0.01
CA GLY A 840 15.54 -10.26 0.18
C GLY A 840 15.22 -8.79 0.41
N LEU A 841 16.21 -7.89 0.37
CA LEU A 841 15.98 -6.45 0.33
C LEU A 841 15.27 -6.05 -0.98
N ARG A 842 14.21 -5.25 -0.92
CA ARG A 842 13.44 -4.80 -2.09
C ARG A 842 12.99 -3.35 -1.95
N THR A 843 13.03 -2.61 -3.05
CA THR A 843 12.29 -1.34 -3.24
C THR A 843 11.10 -1.50 -4.19
N ASN A 844 11.04 -2.62 -4.92
CA ASN A 844 10.08 -2.94 -5.99
C ASN A 844 10.21 -2.07 -7.27
N ASP A 845 11.03 -1.02 -7.28
CA ASP A 845 11.41 -0.29 -8.50
C ASP A 845 12.79 -0.75 -9.01
N LEU A 846 12.79 -1.45 -10.15
CA LEU A 846 14.00 -1.91 -10.84
C LEU A 846 14.94 -0.76 -11.30
N ARG A 847 14.48 0.49 -11.26
CA ARG A 847 15.27 1.70 -11.57
C ARG A 847 15.68 2.51 -10.34
N ASN A 848 15.28 2.13 -9.12
CA ASN A 848 15.61 2.90 -7.92
C ASN A 848 15.74 2.02 -6.66
N PRO A 849 16.96 1.83 -6.10
CA PRO A 849 18.27 2.20 -6.64
C PRO A 849 18.66 1.33 -7.87
N PHE A 850 19.37 1.93 -8.83
CA PHE A 850 19.83 1.29 -10.05
C PHE A 850 21.36 1.30 -10.14
N PRO A 851 22.01 0.13 -10.39
CA PRO A 851 21.43 -1.15 -10.79
C PRO A 851 21.02 -2.09 -9.63
N GLU A 852 21.11 -1.64 -8.39
CA GLU A 852 21.11 -2.51 -7.21
C GLU A 852 19.81 -3.34 -7.02
N GLU A 853 18.62 -2.76 -7.24
CA GLU A 853 17.36 -3.54 -7.15
C GLU A 853 17.32 -4.67 -8.19
N PHE A 854 17.76 -4.42 -9.42
CA PHE A 854 17.83 -5.46 -10.44
C PHE A 854 18.79 -6.59 -10.03
N ASN A 855 19.98 -6.24 -9.53
CA ASN A 855 21.00 -7.20 -9.12
C ASN A 855 20.51 -8.14 -8.00
N ARG A 856 19.97 -7.60 -6.90
CA ARG A 856 19.50 -8.41 -5.76
C ARG A 856 18.20 -9.18 -6.00
N ARG A 857 17.44 -8.82 -7.03
CA ARG A 857 16.32 -9.62 -7.54
C ARG A 857 16.82 -10.76 -8.43
N MET A 858 17.75 -10.47 -9.34
CA MET A 858 18.35 -11.48 -10.22
C MET A 858 19.07 -12.59 -9.44
N VAL A 859 19.88 -12.25 -8.42
CA VAL A 859 20.54 -13.26 -7.57
C VAL A 859 19.52 -14.15 -6.84
N GLY A 860 18.39 -13.59 -6.40
CA GLY A 860 17.31 -14.35 -5.75
C GLY A 860 16.59 -15.37 -6.64
N ILE A 861 16.82 -15.34 -7.96
CA ILE A 861 16.28 -16.35 -8.89
C ILE A 861 17.14 -17.62 -8.89
N PHE A 862 18.46 -17.49 -8.74
CA PHE A 862 19.41 -18.60 -8.87
C PHE A 862 20.13 -19.00 -7.56
N ALA A 863 19.99 -18.24 -6.48
CA ALA A 863 20.61 -18.56 -5.20
C ALA A 863 20.05 -19.87 -4.60
N THR A 864 20.95 -20.75 -4.15
CA THR A 864 20.59 -22.03 -3.53
C THR A 864 20.11 -21.85 -2.09
N VAL A 865 20.68 -20.89 -1.37
CA VAL A 865 20.30 -20.50 0.00
C VAL A 865 20.35 -18.98 0.13
N HIS A 866 19.34 -18.43 0.79
CA HIS A 866 19.14 -17.00 1.03
C HIS A 866 19.26 -16.72 2.53
N PHE A 867 20.33 -16.04 2.93
CA PHE A 867 20.51 -15.56 4.30
C PHE A 867 19.88 -14.17 4.41
N ALA A 868 18.62 -14.15 4.81
CA ALA A 868 17.80 -12.95 4.91
C ALA A 868 18.16 -12.18 6.18
N ALA A 869 18.40 -10.87 6.05
CA ALA A 869 18.75 -10.02 7.19
C ALA A 869 17.61 -9.97 8.22
N THR A 870 16.36 -9.85 7.77
CA THR A 870 15.18 -9.64 8.61
C THR A 870 14.02 -10.58 8.24
N PRO A 871 13.02 -10.76 9.11
CA PRO A 871 11.79 -11.47 8.77
C PRO A 871 11.07 -10.87 7.55
N MET A 872 11.11 -9.54 7.37
CA MET A 872 10.56 -8.86 6.19
C MET A 872 11.32 -9.24 4.91
N ALA A 873 12.66 -9.26 4.94
CA ALA A 873 13.46 -9.69 3.80
C ALA A 873 13.14 -11.14 3.39
N ARG A 874 12.83 -12.02 4.37
CA ARG A 874 12.27 -13.35 4.10
C ARG A 874 10.88 -13.31 3.47
N GLN A 875 9.97 -12.44 3.92
CA GLN A 875 8.66 -12.26 3.27
C GLN A 875 8.76 -11.78 1.82
N ASN A 876 9.69 -10.86 1.53
CA ASN A 876 9.95 -10.37 0.17
C ASN A 876 10.32 -11.53 -0.78
N LEU A 877 11.25 -12.40 -0.37
CA LEU A 877 11.63 -13.59 -1.13
C LEU A 877 10.46 -14.58 -1.31
N LEU A 878 9.64 -14.77 -0.26
CA LEU A 878 8.45 -15.61 -0.33
C LEU A 878 7.40 -15.06 -1.33
N ARG A 879 7.22 -13.73 -1.41
CA ARG A 879 6.35 -13.07 -2.40
C ARG A 879 6.84 -13.26 -3.84
N GLU A 880 8.14 -13.50 -4.04
CA GLU A 880 8.76 -13.81 -5.34
C GLU A 880 8.75 -15.31 -5.68
N GLY A 881 8.20 -16.16 -4.81
CA GLY A 881 8.10 -17.61 -5.02
C GLY A 881 9.33 -18.41 -4.62
N VAL A 882 10.32 -17.80 -3.94
CA VAL A 882 11.48 -18.51 -3.37
C VAL A 882 10.98 -19.52 -2.33
N ALA A 883 11.52 -20.75 -2.37
CA ALA A 883 11.03 -21.82 -1.52
C ALA A 883 11.30 -21.52 -0.03
N PRO A 884 10.33 -21.70 0.89
CA PRO A 884 10.53 -21.40 2.32
C PRO A 884 11.69 -22.15 2.99
N ARG A 885 12.09 -23.29 2.43
CA ARG A 885 13.20 -24.15 2.91
C ARG A 885 14.60 -23.68 2.47
N THR A 886 14.69 -22.70 1.57
CA THR A 886 15.95 -22.14 1.05
C THR A 886 16.16 -20.70 1.51
N ILE A 887 15.46 -20.27 2.56
CA ILE A 887 15.59 -18.96 3.21
C ILE A 887 15.86 -19.21 4.70
N VAL A 888 16.85 -18.52 5.26
CA VAL A 888 17.21 -18.55 6.69
C VAL A 888 17.31 -17.11 7.17
N VAL A 889 16.60 -16.73 8.24
CA VAL A 889 16.72 -15.39 8.85
C VAL A 889 17.92 -15.34 9.80
N THR A 890 18.91 -14.50 9.50
CA THR A 890 20.20 -14.50 10.21
C THR A 890 20.43 -13.27 11.09
N GLY A 891 19.74 -12.16 10.82
CA GLY A 891 20.30 -10.84 11.13
C GLY A 891 21.30 -10.41 10.05
N ASN A 892 21.69 -9.15 10.10
CA ASN A 892 22.62 -8.50 9.18
C ASN A 892 24.04 -8.57 9.73
N THR A 893 24.99 -9.09 8.94
CA THR A 893 26.39 -9.28 9.35
C THR A 893 27.16 -7.97 9.53
N GLY A 894 26.60 -6.83 9.11
CA GLY A 894 27.07 -5.52 9.52
C GLY A 894 27.01 -5.30 11.04
N ILE A 895 26.05 -5.90 11.74
CA ILE A 895 25.93 -5.80 13.20
C ILE A 895 27.00 -6.64 13.90
N ASP A 896 27.35 -7.81 13.37
CA ASP A 896 28.50 -8.61 13.82
C ASP A 896 29.81 -7.83 13.66
N ALA A 897 29.97 -7.13 12.53
CA ALA A 897 31.14 -6.31 12.25
C ALA A 897 31.23 -5.07 13.16
N LEU A 898 30.11 -4.38 13.39
CA LEU A 898 29.97 -3.28 14.34
C LEU A 898 30.35 -3.75 15.76
N ARG A 899 29.77 -4.87 16.21
CA ARG A 899 30.00 -5.43 17.55
C ARG A 899 31.47 -5.72 17.82
N ARG A 900 32.20 -6.27 16.84
CA ARG A 900 33.64 -6.51 16.98
C ARG A 900 34.44 -5.20 17.05
N ASN A 901 34.08 -4.18 16.27
CA ASN A 901 34.76 -2.89 16.32
C ASN A 901 34.47 -2.12 17.61
N ALA A 902 33.22 -2.13 18.10
CA ALA A 902 32.88 -1.59 19.41
C ALA A 902 33.68 -2.29 20.53
N GLN A 903 33.76 -3.62 20.52
CA GLN A 903 34.59 -4.39 21.45
C GLN A 903 36.08 -4.02 21.40
N ARG A 904 36.65 -3.83 20.18
CA ARG A 904 38.05 -3.38 20.00
C ARG A 904 38.30 -1.99 20.60
N LEU A 905 37.30 -1.13 20.59
CA LEU A 905 37.36 0.24 21.13
C LEU A 905 36.93 0.33 22.61
N GLY A 906 36.58 -0.79 23.26
CA GLY A 906 36.06 -0.81 24.63
C GLY A 906 34.63 -0.26 24.79
N ILE A 907 33.91 -0.05 23.68
CA ILE A 907 32.57 0.55 23.65
C ILE A 907 31.50 -0.53 23.91
N SER A 908 30.56 -0.23 24.82
CA SER A 908 29.41 -1.10 25.11
C SER A 908 28.25 -0.85 24.15
N LEU A 909 27.83 -1.89 23.44
CA LEU A 909 26.54 -1.91 22.71
C LEU A 909 25.35 -2.35 23.58
N GLN A 910 25.58 -2.68 24.86
CA GLN A 910 24.48 -2.72 25.82
C GLN A 910 24.23 -1.27 26.26
N GLY A 911 23.28 -0.63 25.58
CA GLY A 911 22.99 0.79 25.75
C GLY A 911 22.60 1.13 27.18
N GLN A 912 23.47 1.89 27.86
CA GLN A 912 23.05 2.64 29.04
C GLN A 912 21.97 3.64 28.60
N PRO A 913 20.84 3.76 29.32
CA PRO A 913 19.80 4.70 28.93
C PRO A 913 20.33 6.13 29.01
N ALA A 914 20.27 6.87 27.90
CA ALA A 914 20.72 8.27 27.81
C ALA A 914 20.04 9.19 28.85
N ASN A 915 18.88 8.76 29.35
CA ASN A 915 17.99 9.44 30.29
C ASN A 915 18.68 9.93 31.58
N SER A 916 19.84 9.40 31.97
CA SER A 916 20.60 9.88 33.15
C SER A 916 21.22 11.27 32.97
N ALA A 917 21.34 11.77 31.74
CA ALA A 917 21.94 13.07 31.43
C ALA A 917 21.05 14.04 30.61
N ILE A 918 19.82 13.63 30.24
CA ILE A 918 18.91 14.49 29.46
C ILE A 918 18.39 15.61 30.37
N GLY A 919 18.88 16.83 30.12
CA GLY A 919 18.57 18.03 30.90
C GLY A 919 19.71 18.56 31.77
N THR A 920 20.79 17.79 31.96
CA THR A 920 21.99 18.25 32.71
C THR A 920 23.10 18.80 31.81
N ARG A 921 23.00 18.56 30.49
CA ARG A 921 23.90 19.08 29.45
C ARG A 921 23.12 19.33 28.14
N PRO A 922 23.70 20.07 27.17
CA PRO A 922 23.15 20.15 25.81
C PRO A 922 22.99 18.76 25.19
N LEU A 923 21.93 18.59 24.40
CA LEU A 923 21.60 17.36 23.70
C LEU A 923 22.47 17.22 22.45
N ARG A 924 23.24 16.13 22.38
CA ARG A 924 24.21 15.88 21.33
C ARG A 924 23.57 15.22 20.12
N VAL A 925 23.61 15.90 18.99
CA VAL A 925 23.01 15.44 17.73
C VAL A 925 24.13 15.13 16.74
N LEU A 926 24.30 13.85 16.39
CA LEU A 926 25.24 13.43 15.35
C LEU A 926 24.58 13.59 13.98
N VAL A 927 25.14 14.42 13.11
CA VAL A 927 24.64 14.69 11.76
C VAL A 927 25.55 14.04 10.71
N THR A 928 24.96 13.28 9.77
CA THR A 928 25.68 12.66 8.65
C THR A 928 24.84 12.69 7.37
N ALA A 929 25.10 13.63 6.47
CA ALA A 929 24.44 13.72 5.17
C ALA A 929 25.45 13.70 4.02
N HIS A 930 25.25 12.83 3.04
CA HIS A 930 26.14 12.65 1.87
C HIS A 930 25.48 11.98 0.64
N ARG A 931 24.17 11.68 0.68
CA ARG A 931 23.45 11.03 -0.44
C ARG A 931 23.36 11.96 -1.66
N ARG A 932 23.35 11.37 -2.87
CA ARG A 932 23.33 12.14 -4.14
C ARG A 932 22.07 12.98 -4.29
N GLU A 933 20.93 12.40 -3.91
CA GLU A 933 19.62 13.05 -3.88
C GLU A 933 19.57 14.30 -2.98
N ASN A 934 20.49 14.44 -2.01
CA ASN A 934 20.48 15.53 -1.03
C ASN A 934 21.47 16.67 -1.35
N LEU A 935 22.45 16.47 -2.25
CA LEU A 935 23.65 17.32 -2.40
C LEU A 935 23.38 18.81 -2.68
N GLU A 936 22.23 19.12 -3.29
CA GLU A 936 21.84 20.50 -3.60
C GLU A 936 20.95 21.09 -2.50
N GLN A 937 19.64 21.20 -2.72
CA GLN A 937 18.71 21.85 -1.79
C GLN A 937 18.59 21.14 -0.44
N GLY A 938 18.77 19.81 -0.39
CA GLY A 938 18.65 19.01 0.83
C GLY A 938 19.69 19.38 1.89
N ILE A 939 20.96 19.52 1.51
CA ILE A 939 22.05 19.99 2.41
C ILE A 939 21.76 21.42 2.89
N GLU A 940 21.27 22.31 2.03
CA GLU A 940 20.91 23.68 2.46
C GLU A 940 19.75 23.68 3.44
N ASN A 941 18.69 22.92 3.17
CA ASN A 941 17.52 22.83 4.02
C ASN A 941 17.86 22.23 5.39
N LEU A 942 18.70 21.20 5.43
CA LEU A 942 19.28 20.67 6.66
C LEU A 942 20.06 21.73 7.44
N CYS A 943 20.86 22.57 6.77
CA CYS A 943 21.55 23.68 7.42
C CYS A 943 20.58 24.74 7.94
N ARG A 944 19.52 25.08 7.19
CA ARG A 944 18.46 26.01 7.63
C ARG A 944 17.74 25.47 8.88
N ALA A 945 17.46 24.16 8.94
CA ALA A 945 16.88 23.50 10.11
C ALA A 945 17.80 23.54 11.34
N ILE A 946 19.08 23.22 11.18
CA ILE A 946 20.08 23.29 12.26
C ILE A 946 20.22 24.73 12.79
N ARG A 947 20.25 25.74 11.90
CA ARG A 947 20.23 27.16 12.31
C ARG A 947 18.98 27.53 13.10
N ALA A 948 17.80 27.10 12.65
CA ALA A 948 16.55 27.36 13.35
C ALA A 948 16.53 26.72 14.74
N LEU A 949 16.95 25.46 14.87
CA LEU A 949 17.04 24.77 16.16
C LEU A 949 18.03 25.44 17.12
N ALA A 950 19.19 25.87 16.63
CA ALA A 950 20.21 26.55 17.42
C ALA A 950 19.80 27.98 17.84
N ALA A 951 19.08 28.70 16.98
CA ALA A 951 18.59 30.06 17.26
C ALA A 951 17.36 30.07 18.17
N ASN A 952 16.41 29.15 17.96
CA ASN A 952 15.18 29.05 18.74
C ASN A 952 15.43 28.46 20.14
N HIS A 953 16.46 27.63 20.32
CA HIS A 953 16.82 27.02 21.61
C HIS A 953 18.32 27.16 21.93
N PRO A 954 18.83 28.38 22.19
CA PRO A 954 20.26 28.60 22.45
C PRO A 954 20.78 27.72 23.60
N GLY A 955 21.87 27.00 23.35
CA GLY A 955 22.49 26.09 24.33
C GLY A 955 21.75 24.77 24.58
N ARG A 956 20.57 24.53 24.00
CA ARG A 956 19.82 23.26 24.17
C ARG A 956 20.44 22.09 23.39
N TYR A 957 21.04 22.38 22.24
CA TYR A 957 21.55 21.38 21.30
C TYR A 957 23.06 21.56 21.05
N GLN A 958 23.76 20.44 20.84
CA GLN A 958 25.14 20.37 20.38
C GLN A 958 25.21 19.49 19.14
N PHE A 959 25.19 20.09 17.95
CA PHE A 959 25.30 19.37 16.68
C PHE A 959 26.75 19.04 16.38
N VAL A 960 27.06 17.80 16.04
CA VAL A 960 28.38 17.36 15.56
C VAL A 960 28.23 16.76 14.18
N TRP A 961 28.87 17.33 13.17
CA TRP A 961 28.78 16.89 11.78
C TRP A 961 30.17 16.62 11.19
N PRO A 962 30.57 15.34 11.09
CA PRO A 962 31.71 14.93 10.28
C PRO A 962 31.40 15.12 8.80
N LEU A 963 32.04 16.11 8.18
CA LEU A 963 31.75 16.46 6.79
C LEU A 963 32.31 15.39 5.84
N HIS A 964 31.50 14.97 4.87
CA HIS A 964 31.91 14.03 3.84
C HIS A 964 33.03 14.63 2.95
N PRO A 965 33.97 13.83 2.40
CA PRO A 965 35.02 14.34 1.50
C PRO A 965 34.55 15.01 0.19
N ASN A 966 33.24 15.02 -0.10
CA ASN A 966 32.71 15.76 -1.26
C ASN A 966 32.71 17.27 -0.93
N PRO A 967 33.45 18.11 -1.67
CA PRO A 967 33.50 19.56 -1.43
C PRO A 967 32.10 20.19 -1.41
N GLN A 968 31.17 19.75 -2.26
CA GLN A 968 29.80 20.28 -2.30
C GLN A 968 29.08 20.20 -0.95
N VAL A 969 29.25 19.10 -0.21
CA VAL A 969 28.66 18.95 1.14
C VAL A 969 29.40 19.86 2.13
N GLY A 970 30.73 19.78 2.13
CA GLY A 970 31.55 20.48 3.11
C GLY A 970 31.50 22.00 2.99
N GLU A 971 31.48 22.53 1.76
CA GLU A 971 31.43 23.97 1.47
C GLU A 971 30.06 24.55 1.77
N ARG A 972 28.96 23.89 1.36
CA ARG A 972 27.59 24.28 1.72
C ARG A 972 27.42 24.30 3.25
N ALA A 973 27.78 23.22 3.94
CA ALA A 973 27.67 23.15 5.39
C ALA A 973 28.50 24.24 6.11
N ARG A 974 29.75 24.48 5.68
CA ARG A 974 30.58 25.57 6.21
C ARG A 974 30.00 26.95 5.91
N HIS A 975 29.46 27.19 4.72
CA HIS A 975 28.86 28.47 4.34
C HIS A 975 27.66 28.83 5.22
N PHE A 976 26.76 27.88 5.48
CA PHE A 976 25.57 28.15 6.30
C PHE A 976 25.81 28.09 7.81
N LEU A 977 26.72 27.23 8.31
CA LEU A 977 26.79 26.87 9.74
C LEU A 977 28.04 27.35 10.49
N ARG A 978 29.08 27.90 9.83
CA ARG A 978 30.36 28.26 10.48
C ARG A 978 30.24 29.19 11.69
N GLU A 979 29.24 30.08 11.70
CA GLU A 979 29.00 31.04 12.77
C GLU A 979 27.82 30.65 13.69
N THR A 980 27.28 29.44 13.53
CA THR A 980 26.13 28.95 14.32
C THR A 980 26.62 28.35 15.64
N SER A 981 26.30 29.01 16.75
CA SER A 981 26.62 28.51 18.09
C SER A 981 26.00 27.12 18.32
N GLY A 982 26.72 26.24 19.02
CA GLY A 982 26.31 24.85 19.25
C GLY A 982 26.54 23.89 18.07
N VAL A 983 27.16 24.32 16.96
CA VAL A 983 27.48 23.46 15.81
C VAL A 983 28.99 23.23 15.69
N ALA A 984 29.40 21.96 15.67
CA ALA A 984 30.77 21.51 15.44
C ALA A 984 30.89 20.76 14.10
N LEU A 985 31.35 21.47 13.06
CA LEU A 985 31.71 20.86 11.78
C LEU A 985 33.13 20.31 11.85
N THR A 986 33.32 19.01 11.64
CA THR A 986 34.67 18.40 11.60
C THR A 986 35.03 17.96 10.18
N GLY A 987 36.31 17.61 9.98
CA GLY A 987 36.70 16.81 8.81
C GLY A 987 36.03 15.42 8.80
N PRO A 988 36.23 14.64 7.73
CA PRO A 988 35.73 13.28 7.62
C PRO A 988 36.18 12.41 8.81
N ALA A 989 35.24 11.74 9.48
CA ALA A 989 35.57 10.82 10.56
C ALA A 989 36.13 9.48 10.02
N SER A 990 37.06 8.89 10.75
CA SER A 990 37.33 7.45 10.63
C SER A 990 36.11 6.66 11.14
N TYR A 991 35.99 5.37 10.77
CA TYR A 991 34.90 4.53 11.27
C TYR A 991 34.94 4.41 12.80
N ASP A 992 36.13 4.20 13.37
CA ASP A 992 36.35 4.18 14.82
C ASP A 992 35.84 5.47 15.50
N ARG A 993 36.19 6.64 14.96
CA ARG A 993 35.71 7.93 15.48
C ARG A 993 34.21 8.12 15.29
N LEU A 994 33.62 7.50 14.27
CA LEU A 994 32.17 7.50 14.08
C LEU A 994 31.45 6.61 15.11
N LEU A 995 32.05 5.49 15.53
CA LEU A 995 31.52 4.66 16.62
C LEU A 995 31.61 5.37 17.98
N GLU A 996 32.71 6.10 18.24
CA GLU A 996 32.82 6.98 19.41
C GLU A 996 31.72 8.06 19.40
N LEU A 997 31.49 8.72 18.26
CA LEU A 997 30.43 9.73 18.12
C LEU A 997 29.01 9.14 18.25
N LEU A 998 28.79 7.90 17.80
CA LEU A 998 27.53 7.18 18.01
C LEU A 998 27.33 6.78 19.48
N ASN A 999 28.38 6.41 20.19
CA ASN A 999 28.31 6.18 21.64
C ASN A 999 27.96 7.47 22.41
N ASP A 1000 28.58 8.59 22.04
CA ASP A 1000 28.54 9.85 22.78
C ASP A 1000 27.36 10.78 22.46
N CYS A 1001 26.57 10.50 21.41
CA CYS A 1001 25.39 11.28 21.04
C CYS A 1001 24.12 10.86 21.79
N ASP A 1002 23.06 11.67 21.70
CA ASP A 1002 21.71 11.35 22.18
C ASP A 1002 20.72 11.12 21.04
N LEU A 1003 21.02 11.67 19.86
CA LEU A 1003 20.19 11.64 18.65
C LEU A 1003 21.08 11.55 17.42
N VAL A 1004 20.63 10.83 16.39
CA VAL A 1004 21.28 10.79 15.06
C VAL A 1004 20.36 11.40 14.00
N MET A 1005 20.92 12.19 13.09
CA MET A 1005 20.28 12.66 11.86
C MET A 1005 21.12 12.18 10.67
N THR A 1006 20.56 11.33 9.79
CA THR A 1006 21.36 10.69 8.74
C THR A 1006 20.61 10.43 7.43
N ASP A 1007 21.32 10.46 6.31
CA ASP A 1007 20.87 9.88 5.03
C ASP A 1007 21.59 8.56 4.67
N SER A 1008 22.51 8.10 5.52
CA SER A 1008 23.23 6.84 5.34
C SER A 1008 22.36 5.63 5.68
N GLY A 1009 22.34 4.62 4.80
CA GLY A 1009 21.66 3.34 5.07
C GLY A 1009 22.37 2.54 6.16
N GLY A 1010 23.71 2.54 6.17
CA GLY A 1010 24.50 1.85 7.19
C GLY A 1010 24.27 2.41 8.61
N ILE A 1011 24.13 3.72 8.76
CA ILE A 1011 23.89 4.33 10.08
C ILE A 1011 22.47 4.04 10.60
N GLN A 1012 21.50 3.82 9.71
CA GLN A 1012 20.18 3.30 10.10
C GLN A 1012 20.24 1.86 10.61
N GLU A 1013 21.18 1.04 10.11
CA GLU A 1013 21.46 -0.31 10.63
C GLU A 1013 22.23 -0.28 11.95
N GLU A 1014 23.25 0.58 12.05
CA GLU A 1014 24.23 0.58 13.15
C GLU A 1014 23.72 1.31 14.41
N ALA A 1015 23.17 2.52 14.28
CA ALA A 1015 22.83 3.39 15.42
C ALA A 1015 21.82 2.79 16.43
N PRO A 1016 20.80 2.00 16.04
CA PRO A 1016 19.94 1.30 16.99
C PRO A 1016 20.70 0.32 17.90
N SER A 1017 21.87 -0.19 17.49
CA SER A 1017 22.74 -1.04 18.34
C SER A 1017 23.34 -0.29 19.53
N PHE A 1018 23.42 1.04 19.46
CA PHE A 1018 23.83 1.92 20.57
C PHE A 1018 22.61 2.42 21.37
N GLY A 1019 21.39 1.98 21.03
CA GLY A 1019 20.14 2.49 21.59
C GLY A 1019 19.80 3.91 21.14
N LYS A 1020 20.40 4.42 20.06
CA LYS A 1020 20.26 5.81 19.62
C LYS A 1020 19.12 5.95 18.60
N PRO A 1021 18.19 6.89 18.79
CA PRO A 1021 17.12 7.16 17.83
C PRO A 1021 17.66 7.86 16.57
N VAL A 1022 17.04 7.60 15.41
CA VAL A 1022 17.53 8.06 14.09
C VAL A 1022 16.47 8.85 13.33
N LEU A 1023 16.74 10.10 12.99
CA LEU A 1023 15.97 10.86 12.00
C LEU A 1023 16.57 10.65 10.61
N ILE A 1024 15.79 10.07 9.70
CA ILE A 1024 16.22 9.73 8.34
C ILE A 1024 15.93 10.92 7.42
N LEU A 1025 17.01 11.52 6.91
CA LEU A 1025 17.03 12.72 6.07
C LEU A 1025 16.73 12.40 4.59
N ARG A 1026 15.67 11.62 4.35
CA ARG A 1026 15.21 11.13 3.04
C ARG A 1026 13.70 10.94 3.09
N GLU A 1027 13.03 11.00 1.94
CA GLU A 1027 11.59 10.72 1.86
C GLU A 1027 11.28 9.21 1.88
N THR A 1028 12.23 8.36 1.49
CA THR A 1028 12.10 6.91 1.46
C THR A 1028 13.35 6.22 2.02
N THR A 1029 13.22 4.94 2.40
CA THR A 1029 14.36 4.13 2.82
C THR A 1029 14.22 2.66 2.44
N GLU A 1030 15.33 2.03 2.07
CA GLU A 1030 15.55 0.59 1.92
C GLU A 1030 15.69 -0.15 3.27
N ARG A 1031 15.29 0.51 4.37
CA ARG A 1031 15.40 0.11 5.77
C ARG A 1031 14.09 0.41 6.55
N PRO A 1032 12.92 -0.09 6.10
CA PRO A 1032 11.64 0.14 6.79
C PRO A 1032 11.58 -0.49 8.19
N GLU A 1033 12.32 -1.57 8.46
CA GLU A 1033 12.21 -2.33 9.71
C GLU A 1033 12.59 -1.49 10.95
N GLY A 1034 13.43 -0.46 10.78
CA GLY A 1034 13.78 0.51 11.82
C GLY A 1034 12.69 1.55 12.09
N VAL A 1035 11.83 1.81 11.11
CA VAL A 1035 10.66 2.70 11.22
C VAL A 1035 9.51 1.95 11.89
N GLU A 1036 9.22 0.71 11.47
CA GLU A 1036 8.27 -0.21 12.10
C GLU A 1036 8.66 -0.48 13.56
N ALA A 1037 9.92 -0.84 13.82
CA ALA A 1037 10.43 -0.98 15.17
C ALA A 1037 10.43 0.34 15.98
N GLY A 1038 10.17 1.50 15.37
CA GLY A 1038 10.15 2.80 16.05
C GLY A 1038 11.47 3.16 16.72
N VAL A 1039 12.59 2.86 16.04
CA VAL A 1039 13.94 3.31 16.38
C VAL A 1039 14.44 4.37 15.39
N ALA A 1040 13.77 4.51 14.24
CA ALA A 1040 14.04 5.52 13.23
C ALA A 1040 12.75 6.16 12.69
N TRP A 1041 12.85 7.37 12.12
CA TRP A 1041 11.72 8.13 11.57
C TRP A 1041 12.10 8.85 10.27
N LEU A 1042 11.28 8.73 9.22
CA LEU A 1042 11.46 9.47 7.96
C LEU A 1042 11.03 10.94 8.14
N VAL A 1043 12.01 11.86 8.11
CA VAL A 1043 11.78 13.31 8.25
C VAL A 1043 11.92 14.08 6.94
N GLY A 1044 12.32 13.41 5.86
CA GLY A 1044 12.54 14.08 4.58
C GLY A 1044 13.73 15.04 4.60
N THR A 1045 13.70 16.04 3.73
CA THR A 1045 14.70 17.13 3.74
C THR A 1045 14.13 18.52 4.04
N GLU A 1046 12.82 18.67 4.25
CA GLU A 1046 12.22 20.00 4.49
C GLU A 1046 12.55 20.59 5.86
N PRO A 1047 12.95 21.89 5.98
CA PRO A 1047 13.48 22.44 7.22
C PRO A 1047 12.48 22.39 8.37
N THR A 1048 11.21 22.70 8.09
CA THR A 1048 10.12 22.73 9.08
C THR A 1048 9.85 21.34 9.67
N ARG A 1049 9.83 20.31 8.82
CA ARG A 1049 9.64 18.90 9.21
C ARG A 1049 10.82 18.39 10.03
N ILE A 1050 12.06 18.77 9.67
CA ILE A 1050 13.26 18.45 10.46
C ILE A 1050 13.22 19.12 11.84
N VAL A 1051 12.91 20.42 11.92
CA VAL A 1051 12.81 21.17 13.19
C VAL A 1051 11.77 20.52 14.11
N ALA A 1052 10.54 20.34 13.61
CA ALA A 1052 9.45 19.76 14.38
C ALA A 1052 9.76 18.32 14.85
N ALA A 1053 10.43 17.52 14.03
CA ALA A 1053 10.85 16.16 14.40
C ALA A 1053 11.90 16.16 15.52
N VAL A 1054 12.93 17.02 15.45
CA VAL A 1054 13.94 17.14 16.52
C VAL A 1054 13.31 17.63 17.83
N GLU A 1055 12.45 18.65 17.77
CA GLU A 1055 11.78 19.20 18.95
C GLU A 1055 10.84 18.18 19.61
N ARG A 1056 9.95 17.54 18.82
CA ARG A 1056 9.03 16.50 19.31
C ARG A 1056 9.79 15.33 19.91
N LEU A 1057 10.79 14.81 19.20
CA LEU A 1057 11.55 13.65 19.66
C LEU A 1057 12.32 13.98 20.94
N THR A 1058 12.91 15.18 21.04
CA THR A 1058 13.59 15.67 22.25
C THR A 1058 12.70 15.65 23.49
N LEU A 1059 11.41 16.00 23.36
CA LEU A 1059 10.44 15.91 24.47
C LEU A 1059 10.14 14.46 24.86
N SER A 1060 10.21 13.53 23.91
CA SER A 1060 9.91 12.10 24.12
C SER A 1060 11.12 11.25 24.53
N LEU A 1061 12.37 11.70 24.36
CA LEU A 1061 13.58 10.88 24.59
C LEU A 1061 13.61 10.23 25.98
N GLN A 1062 13.28 10.96 27.04
CA GLN A 1062 13.23 10.43 28.42
C GLN A 1062 12.20 9.29 28.60
N GLN A 1063 11.23 9.18 27.70
CA GLN A 1063 10.17 8.16 27.71
C GLN A 1063 10.48 6.97 26.78
N LEU A 1064 11.43 7.12 25.84
CA LEU A 1064 11.85 6.03 24.97
C LEU A 1064 12.56 4.95 25.79
N ARG A 1065 12.03 3.73 25.72
CA ARG A 1065 12.72 2.54 26.22
C ARG A 1065 13.67 2.03 25.12
N PRO A 1066 14.91 1.61 25.47
CA PRO A 1066 15.78 0.92 24.52
C PRO A 1066 15.06 -0.29 23.92
N LYS A 1067 14.98 -0.35 22.60
CA LYS A 1067 14.45 -1.48 21.83
C LYS A 1067 15.61 -2.31 21.27
N ALA A 1068 15.36 -3.58 20.97
CA ALA A 1068 16.32 -4.41 20.23
C ALA A 1068 16.51 -3.84 18.82
N ASN A 1069 17.72 -3.97 18.26
CA ASN A 1069 17.99 -3.58 16.88
C ASN A 1069 17.26 -4.57 15.91
N PRO A 1070 16.33 -4.11 15.07
CA PRO A 1070 15.58 -4.99 14.16
C PRO A 1070 16.44 -5.61 13.05
N TYR A 1071 17.66 -5.08 12.81
CA TYR A 1071 18.57 -5.60 11.80
C TYR A 1071 19.48 -6.72 12.31
N GLY A 1072 19.62 -6.94 13.62
CA GLY A 1072 20.43 -8.04 14.13
C GLY A 1072 20.87 -7.90 15.58
N ASP A 1073 21.29 -9.03 16.15
CA ASP A 1073 21.86 -9.16 17.50
C ASP A 1073 23.40 -9.36 17.50
N GLY A 1074 24.05 -9.21 16.34
CA GLY A 1074 25.48 -9.40 16.17
C GLY A 1074 25.95 -10.86 16.28
N HIS A 1075 25.13 -11.83 15.86
CA HIS A 1075 25.47 -13.24 15.72
C HIS A 1075 25.12 -13.84 14.34
N ALA A 1076 24.89 -13.00 13.32
CA ALA A 1076 24.48 -13.44 11.98
C ALA A 1076 25.53 -14.33 11.30
N ALA A 1077 26.82 -13.97 11.41
CA ALA A 1077 27.91 -14.76 10.85
C ALA A 1077 28.03 -16.14 11.53
N GLY A 1078 27.74 -16.22 12.83
CA GLY A 1078 27.63 -17.48 13.57
C GLY A 1078 26.55 -18.39 12.97
N ARG A 1079 25.31 -17.88 12.84
CA ARG A 1079 24.19 -18.63 12.22
C ARG A 1079 24.49 -19.14 10.81
N ILE A 1080 25.19 -18.32 10.00
CA ILE A 1080 25.61 -18.69 8.64
C ILE A 1080 26.63 -19.82 8.69
N ALA A 1081 27.67 -19.71 9.52
CA ALA A 1081 28.68 -20.76 9.67
C ALA A 1081 28.09 -22.06 10.27
N ASP A 1082 27.12 -21.95 11.19
CA ASP A 1082 26.44 -23.08 11.81
C ASP A 1082 25.54 -23.82 10.80
N PHE A 1083 24.86 -23.10 9.90
CA PHE A 1083 24.18 -23.70 8.73
C PHE A 1083 25.17 -24.49 7.86
N PHE A 1084 26.37 -23.95 7.62
CA PHE A 1084 27.41 -24.62 6.86
C PHE A 1084 28.12 -25.75 7.61
N ALA A 1085 28.09 -25.77 8.94
CA ALA A 1085 28.49 -26.93 9.74
C ALA A 1085 27.39 -28.02 9.83
N GLY A 1086 26.15 -27.70 9.41
CA GLY A 1086 25.00 -28.59 9.59
C GLY A 1086 24.47 -28.65 11.02
N LEU A 1087 24.82 -27.67 11.85
CA LEU A 1087 24.36 -27.53 13.22
C LEU A 1087 22.93 -26.95 13.28
N PRO A 1088 22.21 -27.09 14.41
CA PRO A 1088 20.90 -26.45 14.59
C PRO A 1088 21.02 -24.93 14.62
N VAL A 1089 20.47 -24.26 13.60
CA VAL A 1089 20.44 -22.80 13.51
C VAL A 1089 19.17 -22.26 14.16
N GLN A 1090 19.32 -21.38 15.16
CA GLN A 1090 18.22 -20.56 15.66
C GLN A 1090 18.13 -19.29 14.81
N GLU A 1091 17.04 -19.15 14.04
CA GLU A 1091 16.79 -17.95 13.23
C GLU A 1091 16.71 -16.68 14.09
N PHE A 1092 17.21 -15.58 13.56
CA PHE A 1092 17.07 -14.26 14.19
C PHE A 1092 15.58 -13.85 14.23
N GLY A 1093 15.15 -13.29 15.36
CA GLY A 1093 13.75 -12.91 15.61
C GLY A 1093 12.84 -14.04 16.11
N ALA A 1094 13.24 -15.32 16.02
CA ALA A 1094 12.37 -16.48 16.35
C ALA A 1094 11.88 -16.56 17.81
N ASN A 1095 12.43 -15.73 18.72
CA ASN A 1095 11.98 -15.62 20.11
C ASN A 1095 11.18 -14.34 20.40
N LEU A 1096 11.00 -13.40 19.47
CA LEU A 1096 10.24 -12.17 19.72
C LEU A 1096 8.76 -12.47 19.99
N ASP A 1097 8.16 -13.37 19.19
CA ASP A 1097 6.89 -14.08 19.45
C ASP A 1097 6.70 -14.57 20.90
N SER A 1098 7.78 -14.91 21.58
CA SER A 1098 7.75 -15.48 22.94
C SER A 1098 7.84 -14.42 24.04
N PHE A 1099 8.39 -13.24 23.76
CA PHE A 1099 8.44 -12.14 24.72
C PHE A 1099 7.12 -11.38 24.81
N GLU A 1100 6.39 -11.23 23.70
CA GLU A 1100 5.06 -10.63 23.71
C GLU A 1100 4.05 -11.55 24.41
N ARG A 1101 4.04 -12.85 24.05
CA ARG A 1101 3.22 -13.87 24.75
C ARG A 1101 3.61 -14.09 26.22
N ALA A 1102 4.81 -13.67 26.66
CA ALA A 1102 5.18 -13.71 28.07
C ALA A 1102 4.42 -12.67 28.92
N GLY A 1103 3.90 -11.60 28.31
CA GLY A 1103 2.99 -10.65 28.96
C GLY A 1103 1.59 -11.24 29.24
N GLU A 1104 1.20 -12.29 28.53
CA GLU A 1104 -0.16 -12.83 28.52
C GLU A 1104 -0.36 -14.09 29.40
N ASN A 1105 0.56 -14.36 30.34
CA ASN A 1105 0.46 -15.54 31.22
C ASN A 1105 0.20 -15.17 32.69
N PRO A 1106 -1.07 -15.17 33.16
CA PRO A 1106 -1.44 -14.78 34.52
C PRO A 1106 -0.76 -15.56 35.65
N ARG A 1107 -0.17 -16.73 35.36
CA ARG A 1107 0.45 -17.60 36.37
C ARG A 1107 1.89 -17.21 36.73
N LEU A 1108 2.57 -16.39 35.92
CA LEU A 1108 3.91 -15.87 36.25
C LEU A 1108 3.84 -14.54 37.02
N ALA A 1109 2.78 -13.75 36.84
CA ALA A 1109 2.60 -12.45 37.50
C ALA A 1109 2.51 -12.51 39.05
N VAL A 1110 2.23 -13.69 39.62
CA VAL A 1110 2.14 -13.91 41.08
C VAL A 1110 3.52 -14.10 41.72
N ALA A 1111 4.51 -14.63 40.98
CA ALA A 1111 5.85 -14.93 41.48
C ALA A 1111 6.81 -13.70 41.49
N ALA A 1112 6.30 -12.51 41.15
CA ALA A 1112 7.05 -11.25 41.11
C ALA A 1112 6.40 -10.15 41.99
N ARG A 1113 5.59 -10.54 42.98
CA ARG A 1113 4.97 -9.66 43.99
C ARG A 1113 5.13 -10.18 45.43
N THR A 1114 6.15 -11.01 45.64
CA THR A 1114 6.70 -11.49 46.92
C THR A 1114 8.21 -11.62 46.77
#